data_AF-A0AAP2KRM9-F1
#
_entry.id   AF-A0AAP2KRM9-F1
#
_cell.length_a   1.000
_cell.length_b   1.000
_cell.length_c   1.000
_cell.angle_alpha   90.00
_cell.angle_beta   90.00
_cell.angle_gamma   90.00
#
_symmetry.space_group_name_H-M   'P 1'
#
loop_
_entity.id
_entity.type
_entity.pdbx_description
1 polymer ?
#
loop_
_entity_poly.entity_id
_entity_poly.type
_entity_poly.pdbx_seq_one_letter_code
_entity_poly.pdbx_strand_id
1 'polypeptide(L)'
;MATINFDSQFYLEQKLAQLQKQDSAEYGDWTTENVQQAFDDAGLTAEQHYEMYGYIEGLSPNIEFDSTEYLKDKLAQLQESGATQANGEAYETIADVANAFQAAGLSPLEHYNQYGQDEGLTATPVTVNPPPPRPDYTIDFDSSEKDGTVVTVDDSGNLQLTQEDQGDLVKHVGKAQYDETGSYNTTADYQFTLSNQLNYGVDDTTGETVPDLYQATFLSPLMVESGGQDQGSVLDLRFADRLAPADDTTETLNNTQINYFEFTVNGTKYQINDEVTDGALSQARDYPELLQAIQAGVASLKAANPDLSGLSVRQGNTFSVDQYDEADNLTGEQVKGISVVLSLQEGELGGFTANVSSADEGGVDSYARAFNEITDGVDGMIQTSLALDNVGYGSQGGSVNLAGESNTNVGIEKFVVTTKNGAWLTELSSSDTDNNGEYNHLKVVEVTGSSYFRVGQQSATWGHSTTAGEYFTANGQTANWVSPFVADETGGNQGLNDVQDLDLTGVSGSSAINAAISDAVIDRDLNLVDVNGDPADDNVVYEYDLTGGDDVLNLNVSANVLEHEDFELEIDTGTGNDVVHFSNGLADGASSALVNQQLNDNVSIETGAGNDRVWSEGAGNANISTGVGDDLVLADNSGAQLLTGDITDAEGNVIAATGSAAGLNEGRAQFVFNNATTNIRDLESNSDADLSDGANGNAQSFTVGGFAANASSNTFSIAVNFMGYEATTDINIATSNINGGNATITALQINQAIKEAINGDDVLKELLLAKDGNGNSLIVDSKIDGAMELSDLNIEFTSTNVVNGTSTETAITLAAQADTDGYYETQFATDDLNGDGTVATDGSEDLTGADSGAESDNVINVGAGTDEIVLGTGAVSNDTVEFTGYNNGVNTIVNFTDGVVEGGSGSTAATPEQQTIDFTGVTVAATGGGGDITVGGVNVTVADGDNAATIAGKVQAAVNGAITDNATQPVTATVNNNVVTIEYDTDDGNAAQIALADGTATFDNAGGVGDASVTDNAQAYNAGGGANAGNDGDILDFTSYLGGDAGTVTTAVGAYANDGDVSVISDFNTVGTGDNAVSFDDLSGSNMLAALNGDNSTPLGTAFSGFSAVNGAAGDGATDYILMVENGANDGEYKAFHLTSNAESTDFSSVQLIGTLDFGAEQTFDATNFA
;
A
#
# COMPACT_ATOMS: atom_id res chain seq x y z
N MET A 1 35.00 22.15 -26.77
CA MET A 1 34.07 21.08 -27.15
C MET A 1 34.80 20.07 -28.00
N ALA A 2 34.88 18.83 -27.50
CA ALA A 2 35.51 17.73 -28.21
C ALA A 2 34.51 17.14 -29.22
N THR A 3 34.96 16.84 -30.44
CA THR A 3 34.16 16.12 -31.44
C THR A 3 34.05 14.66 -31.00
N ILE A 4 32.83 14.12 -30.92
CA ILE A 4 32.60 12.70 -30.64
C ILE A 4 32.90 11.91 -31.91
N ASN A 5 33.75 10.90 -31.81
CA ASN A 5 34.23 10.13 -32.96
C ASN A 5 33.51 8.78 -33.06
N PHE A 6 33.37 8.27 -34.28
CA PHE A 6 32.88 6.90 -34.52
C PHE A 6 33.85 5.85 -33.94
N ASP A 7 33.33 4.87 -33.21
CA ASP A 7 34.07 3.72 -32.71
C ASP A 7 33.68 2.46 -33.50
N SER A 8 34.58 2.03 -34.38
CA SER A 8 34.36 0.89 -35.23
C SER A 8 34.21 -0.42 -34.47
N GLN A 9 34.85 -0.59 -33.31
CA GLN A 9 34.77 -1.84 -32.58
C GLN A 9 33.41 -1.95 -31.89
N PHE A 10 33.04 -0.92 -31.13
CA PHE A 10 31.74 -0.83 -30.46
C PHE A 10 30.57 -1.01 -31.44
N TYR A 11 30.63 -0.35 -32.59
CA TYR A 11 29.57 -0.44 -33.60
C TYR A 11 29.44 -1.86 -34.19
N LEU A 12 30.57 -2.55 -34.44
CA LEU A 12 30.56 -3.93 -34.93
C LEU A 12 30.00 -4.89 -33.87
N GLU A 13 30.27 -4.65 -32.59
CA GLU A 13 29.73 -5.43 -31.47
C GLU A 13 28.21 -5.26 -31.38
N GLN A 14 27.68 -4.03 -31.48
CA GLN A 14 26.24 -3.80 -31.54
C GLN A 14 25.59 -4.46 -32.77
N LYS A 15 26.22 -4.35 -33.94
CA LYS A 15 25.68 -4.96 -35.15
C LYS A 15 25.67 -6.48 -35.07
N LEU A 16 26.71 -7.08 -34.49
CA LEU A 16 26.78 -8.52 -34.26
C LEU A 16 25.65 -8.97 -33.34
N ALA A 17 25.46 -8.28 -32.21
CA ALA A 17 24.39 -8.56 -31.26
C ALA A 17 23.02 -8.48 -31.94
N GLN A 18 22.79 -7.45 -32.79
CA GLN A 18 21.56 -7.33 -33.56
C GLN A 18 21.35 -8.49 -34.55
N LEU A 19 22.39 -8.91 -35.29
CA LEU A 19 22.30 -10.03 -36.24
C LEU A 19 22.03 -11.37 -35.54
N GLN A 20 22.70 -11.61 -34.41
CA GLN A 20 22.50 -12.81 -33.60
C GLN A 20 21.10 -12.86 -32.97
N LYS A 21 20.55 -11.69 -32.59
CA LYS A 21 19.15 -11.55 -32.14
C LYS A 21 18.15 -11.78 -33.27
N GLN A 22 18.49 -11.39 -34.50
CA GLN A 22 17.59 -11.51 -35.65
C GLN A 22 17.45 -12.95 -36.18
N ASP A 23 18.54 -13.69 -36.30
CA ASP A 23 18.53 -15.11 -36.71
C ASP A 23 19.72 -15.86 -36.10
N SER A 24 19.51 -16.39 -34.89
CA SER A 24 20.55 -17.13 -34.15
C SER A 24 20.98 -18.42 -34.85
N ALA A 25 20.16 -18.99 -35.74
CA ALA A 25 20.50 -20.19 -36.50
C ALA A 25 21.45 -19.88 -37.67
N GLU A 26 21.38 -18.66 -38.24
CA GLU A 26 22.27 -18.21 -39.32
C GLU A 26 23.54 -17.51 -38.78
N TYR A 27 23.41 -16.73 -37.70
CA TYR A 27 24.47 -15.83 -37.20
C TYR A 27 25.06 -16.22 -35.84
N GLY A 28 24.60 -17.30 -35.19
CA GLY A 28 25.05 -17.69 -33.84
C GLY A 28 26.57 -17.88 -33.70
N ASP A 29 27.23 -18.41 -34.73
CA ASP A 29 28.69 -18.61 -34.75
C ASP A 29 29.49 -17.40 -35.27
N TRP A 30 28.83 -16.27 -35.58
CA TRP A 30 29.51 -15.11 -36.14
C TRP A 30 30.27 -14.33 -35.06
N THR A 31 31.40 -13.76 -35.47
CA THR A 31 32.18 -12.79 -34.68
C THR A 31 32.14 -11.40 -35.31
N THR A 32 32.68 -10.39 -34.63
CA THR A 32 32.79 -9.04 -35.18
C THR A 32 33.65 -8.99 -36.44
N GLU A 33 34.61 -9.93 -36.61
CA GLU A 33 35.33 -10.09 -37.87
C GLU A 33 34.44 -10.58 -39.02
N ASN A 34 33.43 -11.41 -38.77
CA ASN A 34 32.48 -11.83 -39.80
C ASN A 34 31.60 -10.67 -40.26
N VAL A 35 31.14 -9.84 -39.32
CA VAL A 35 30.37 -8.62 -39.64
C VAL A 35 31.21 -7.64 -40.44
N GLN A 36 32.47 -7.42 -40.04
CA GLN A 36 33.40 -6.56 -40.79
C GLN A 36 33.65 -7.09 -42.21
N GLN A 37 33.82 -8.40 -42.38
CA GLN A 37 33.99 -9.00 -43.71
C GLN A 37 32.73 -8.86 -44.58
N ALA A 38 31.54 -8.92 -43.99
CA ALA A 38 30.28 -8.70 -44.71
C ALA A 38 30.15 -7.25 -45.21
N PHE A 39 30.58 -6.28 -44.41
CA PHE A 39 30.66 -4.87 -44.84
C PHE A 39 31.68 -4.68 -45.97
N ASP A 40 32.87 -5.28 -45.85
CA ASP A 40 33.91 -5.22 -46.89
C ASP A 40 33.43 -5.83 -48.23
N ASP A 41 32.70 -6.95 -48.18
CA ASP A 41 32.12 -7.61 -49.35
C ASP A 41 31.01 -6.77 -50.01
N ALA A 42 30.28 -5.97 -49.21
CA ALA A 42 29.33 -4.96 -49.67
C ALA A 42 30.00 -3.66 -50.16
N GLY A 43 31.32 -3.51 -49.95
CA GLY A 43 32.08 -2.32 -50.30
C GLY A 43 31.86 -1.12 -49.37
N LEU A 44 31.53 -1.38 -48.10
CA LEU A 44 31.28 -0.37 -47.06
C LEU A 44 32.30 -0.52 -45.91
N THR A 45 32.66 0.59 -45.26
CA THR A 45 33.26 0.55 -43.91
C THR A 45 32.17 0.47 -42.84
N ALA A 46 32.52 0.12 -41.60
CA ALA A 46 31.60 0.16 -40.46
C ALA A 46 30.98 1.56 -40.25
N GLU A 47 31.80 2.61 -40.35
CA GLU A 47 31.35 4.00 -40.29
C GLU A 47 30.39 4.35 -41.43
N GLN A 48 30.70 3.96 -42.67
CA GLN A 48 29.80 4.16 -43.82
C GLN A 48 28.50 3.36 -43.68
N HIS A 49 28.56 2.18 -43.07
CA HIS A 49 27.36 1.40 -42.77
C HIS A 49 26.52 2.12 -41.72
N TYR A 50 27.12 2.68 -40.66
CA TYR A 50 26.41 3.52 -39.70
C TYR A 50 25.75 4.72 -40.37
N GLU A 51 26.52 5.51 -41.13
CA GLU A 51 26.05 6.71 -41.85
C GLU A 51 24.90 6.44 -42.83
N MET A 52 24.79 5.21 -43.36
CA MET A 52 23.78 4.86 -44.35
C MET A 52 22.60 4.07 -43.77
N TYR A 53 22.84 3.22 -42.77
CA TYR A 53 21.90 2.21 -42.30
C TYR A 53 21.88 2.07 -40.78
N GLY A 54 23.03 2.15 -40.10
CA GLY A 54 23.14 1.78 -38.68
C GLY A 54 22.23 2.55 -37.74
N TYR A 55 22.19 3.88 -37.84
CA TYR A 55 21.32 4.68 -36.96
C TYR A 55 19.83 4.44 -37.23
N ILE A 56 19.47 4.04 -38.47
CA ILE A 56 18.08 3.68 -38.84
C ILE A 56 17.72 2.33 -38.22
N GLU A 57 18.71 1.45 -38.09
CA GLU A 57 18.58 0.17 -37.40
C GLU A 57 18.66 0.31 -35.86
N GLY A 58 18.69 1.53 -35.32
CA GLY A 58 18.77 1.81 -33.88
C GLY A 58 20.15 1.54 -33.27
N LEU A 59 21.20 1.46 -34.07
CA LEU A 59 22.57 1.22 -33.61
C LEU A 59 23.30 2.53 -33.35
N SER A 60 24.09 2.55 -32.28
CA SER A 60 24.86 3.72 -31.84
C SER A 60 26.32 3.64 -32.32
N PRO A 61 26.94 4.76 -32.73
CA PRO A 61 28.26 4.80 -33.36
C PRO A 61 29.42 4.63 -32.38
N ASN A 62 29.20 4.86 -31.09
CA ASN A 62 30.15 4.70 -29.99
C ASN A 62 29.37 4.72 -28.66
N ILE A 63 30.06 4.43 -27.57
CA ILE A 63 29.47 4.39 -26.22
C ILE A 63 29.06 5.77 -25.68
N GLU A 64 29.63 6.87 -26.20
CA GLU A 64 29.39 8.25 -25.76
C GLU A 64 28.21 8.91 -26.48
N PHE A 65 27.56 8.22 -27.43
CA PHE A 65 26.51 8.81 -28.26
C PHE A 65 25.43 7.79 -28.63
N ASP A 66 24.29 7.84 -27.95
CA ASP A 66 23.10 7.08 -28.28
C ASP A 66 22.35 7.74 -29.44
N SER A 67 22.27 7.05 -30.58
CA SER A 67 21.60 7.61 -31.76
C SER A 67 20.09 7.67 -31.62
N THR A 68 19.49 6.82 -30.81
CA THR A 68 18.03 6.76 -30.59
C THR A 68 17.62 7.86 -29.62
N GLU A 69 18.31 8.00 -28.49
CA GLU A 69 18.03 9.09 -27.54
C GLU A 69 18.28 10.45 -28.16
N TYR A 70 19.37 10.61 -28.90
CA TYR A 70 19.62 11.86 -29.61
C TYR A 70 18.49 12.22 -30.62
N LEU A 71 17.89 11.23 -31.28
CA LEU A 71 16.75 11.45 -32.17
C LEU A 71 15.47 11.76 -31.40
N LYS A 72 15.27 11.24 -30.18
CA LYS A 72 14.15 11.58 -29.29
C LYS A 72 14.27 13.02 -28.78
N ASP A 73 15.45 13.43 -28.31
CA ASP A 73 15.68 14.80 -27.86
C ASP A 73 15.48 15.80 -28.99
N LYS A 74 15.97 15.44 -30.19
CA LYS A 74 15.75 16.27 -31.37
C LYS A 74 14.28 16.35 -31.76
N LEU A 75 13.53 15.26 -31.62
CA LEU A 75 12.09 15.23 -31.85
C LEU A 75 11.34 16.14 -30.87
N ALA A 76 11.62 16.02 -29.56
CA ALA A 76 11.03 16.86 -28.52
C ALA A 76 11.29 18.35 -28.79
N GLN A 77 12.53 18.72 -29.14
CA GLN A 77 12.88 20.10 -29.50
C GLN A 77 12.12 20.59 -30.75
N LEU A 78 11.93 19.73 -31.76
CA LEU A 78 11.15 20.10 -32.96
C LEU A 78 9.65 20.27 -32.65
N GLN A 79 9.12 19.48 -31.72
CA GLN A 79 7.72 19.56 -31.29
C GLN A 79 7.45 20.81 -30.43
N GLU A 80 8.33 21.11 -29.48
CA GLU A 80 8.25 22.30 -28.63
C GLU A 80 8.32 23.60 -29.45
N SER A 81 9.19 23.63 -30.46
CA SER A 81 9.32 24.79 -31.37
C SER A 81 8.20 24.91 -32.42
N GLY A 82 7.30 23.92 -32.52
CA GLY A 82 6.23 23.85 -33.52
C GLY A 82 6.74 23.70 -34.96
N ALA A 83 7.92 23.10 -35.15
CA ALA A 83 8.53 22.90 -36.46
C ALA A 83 7.76 21.86 -37.30
N THR A 84 7.71 22.06 -38.62
CA THR A 84 7.03 21.14 -39.56
C THR A 84 8.01 20.54 -40.56
N GLN A 85 7.72 19.32 -40.99
CA GLN A 85 8.41 18.62 -42.06
C GLN A 85 8.29 19.37 -43.39
N ALA A 86 9.10 18.99 -44.38
CA ALA A 86 9.12 19.64 -45.70
C ALA A 86 7.78 19.52 -46.49
N ASN A 87 6.92 18.58 -46.12
CA ASN A 87 5.57 18.39 -46.68
C ASN A 87 4.49 19.24 -45.97
N GLY A 88 4.82 19.92 -44.86
CA GLY A 88 3.92 20.74 -44.06
C GLY A 88 3.26 20.04 -42.87
N GLU A 89 3.55 18.75 -42.63
CA GLU A 89 3.07 17.98 -41.48
C GLU A 89 3.98 18.17 -40.26
N ALA A 90 3.50 17.87 -39.05
CA ALA A 90 4.32 17.91 -37.82
C ALA A 90 5.34 16.75 -37.78
N TYR A 91 6.39 16.88 -36.95
CA TYR A 91 7.24 15.74 -36.60
C TYR A 91 6.56 14.94 -35.48
N GLU A 92 6.16 13.70 -35.76
CA GLU A 92 5.44 12.85 -34.80
C GLU A 92 6.31 11.70 -34.27
N THR A 93 7.31 11.27 -35.04
CA THR A 93 8.14 10.11 -34.71
C THR A 93 9.63 10.37 -34.87
N ILE A 94 10.48 9.60 -34.17
CA ILE A 94 11.94 9.65 -34.35
C ILE A 94 12.35 9.26 -35.78
N ALA A 95 11.53 8.44 -36.46
CA ALA A 95 11.71 8.09 -37.86
C ALA A 95 11.55 9.30 -38.80
N ASP A 96 10.66 10.26 -38.48
CA ASP A 96 10.52 11.51 -39.25
C ASP A 96 11.80 12.35 -39.18
N VAL A 97 12.41 12.44 -38.00
CA VAL A 97 13.67 13.15 -37.76
C VAL A 97 14.83 12.45 -38.46
N ALA A 98 14.93 11.13 -38.32
CA ALA A 98 15.93 10.31 -38.99
C ALA A 98 15.86 10.43 -40.53
N ASN A 99 14.65 10.45 -41.09
CA ASN A 99 14.42 10.67 -42.52
C ASN A 99 14.81 12.09 -42.96
N ALA A 100 14.57 13.11 -42.12
CA ALA A 100 14.98 14.48 -42.39
C ALA A 100 16.51 14.63 -42.41
N PHE A 101 17.22 14.00 -41.47
CA PHE A 101 18.69 13.92 -41.47
C PHE A 101 19.20 13.20 -42.71
N GLN A 102 18.61 12.06 -43.07
CA GLN A 102 18.97 11.34 -44.28
C GLN A 102 18.76 12.18 -45.56
N ALA A 103 17.66 12.92 -45.65
CA ALA A 103 17.38 13.82 -46.77
C ALA A 103 18.37 14.99 -46.85
N ALA A 104 18.91 15.43 -45.70
CA ALA A 104 19.98 16.41 -45.60
C ALA A 104 21.39 15.83 -45.84
N GLY A 105 21.52 14.50 -45.91
CA GLY A 105 22.79 13.80 -46.04
C GLY A 105 23.64 13.85 -44.78
N LEU A 106 23.00 13.78 -43.60
CA LEU A 106 23.63 13.76 -42.29
C LEU A 106 23.20 12.49 -41.54
N SER A 107 24.11 11.88 -40.80
CA SER A 107 23.78 10.96 -39.70
C SER A 107 23.46 11.72 -38.40
N PRO A 108 22.83 11.08 -37.40
CA PRO A 108 22.63 11.67 -36.07
C PRO A 108 23.93 12.17 -35.43
N LEU A 109 25.02 11.38 -35.49
CA LEU A 109 26.34 11.78 -34.98
C LEU A 109 26.92 13.00 -35.71
N GLU A 110 26.80 13.06 -37.05
CA GLU A 110 27.25 14.21 -37.81
C GLU A 110 26.40 15.44 -37.52
N HIS A 111 25.08 15.29 -37.40
CA HIS A 111 24.19 16.38 -37.02
C HIS A 111 24.53 16.91 -35.63
N TYR A 112 24.77 16.05 -34.65
CA TYR A 112 25.19 16.46 -33.31
C TYR A 112 26.51 17.24 -33.34
N ASN A 113 27.53 16.67 -33.98
CA ASN A 113 28.86 17.28 -34.08
C ASN A 113 28.87 18.60 -34.86
N GLN A 114 27.91 18.81 -35.78
CA GLN A 114 27.86 20.00 -36.63
C GLN A 114 26.86 21.07 -36.17
N TYR A 115 25.76 20.66 -35.52
CA TYR A 115 24.63 21.53 -35.19
C TYR A 115 24.07 21.27 -33.79
N GLY A 116 23.93 20.02 -33.36
CA GLY A 116 23.27 19.68 -32.09
C GLY A 116 23.84 20.38 -30.88
N GLN A 117 25.17 20.50 -30.80
CA GLN A 117 25.85 21.23 -29.72
C GLN A 117 25.50 22.73 -29.69
N ASP A 118 25.34 23.35 -30.86
CA ASP A 118 24.94 24.77 -30.97
C ASP A 118 23.43 24.96 -30.74
N GLU A 119 22.64 23.89 -30.88
CA GLU A 119 21.19 23.85 -30.64
C GLU A 119 20.83 23.49 -29.19
N GLY A 120 21.81 23.28 -28.31
CA GLY A 120 21.58 22.95 -26.90
C GLY A 120 21.20 21.49 -26.65
N LEU A 121 21.39 20.60 -27.64
CA LEU A 121 21.22 19.16 -27.45
C LEU A 121 22.52 18.57 -26.90
N THR A 122 22.42 17.63 -25.97
CA THR A 122 23.55 16.90 -25.38
C THR A 122 23.67 15.51 -26.01
N ALA A 123 24.86 14.91 -25.90
CA ALA A 123 25.07 13.53 -26.29
C ALA A 123 24.84 12.63 -25.07
N THR A 124 23.83 11.79 -25.14
CA THR A 124 23.55 10.76 -24.12
C THR A 124 24.45 9.56 -24.38
N PRO A 125 25.27 9.11 -23.42
CA PRO A 125 26.00 7.85 -23.55
C PRO A 125 25.04 6.66 -23.63
N VAL A 126 25.44 5.60 -24.31
CA VAL A 126 24.71 4.33 -24.26
C VAL A 126 24.85 3.76 -22.85
N THR A 127 23.73 3.55 -22.15
CA THR A 127 23.71 2.88 -20.85
C THR A 127 24.12 1.41 -21.04
N VAL A 128 25.31 1.07 -20.56
CA VAL A 128 25.75 -0.31 -20.42
C VAL A 128 25.94 -0.56 -18.94
N ASN A 129 25.13 -1.44 -18.36
CA ASN A 129 25.56 -2.12 -17.14
C ASN A 129 26.88 -2.82 -17.49
N PRO A 130 27.96 -2.66 -16.69
CA PRO A 130 29.14 -3.48 -16.90
C PRO A 130 28.67 -4.93 -16.89
N PRO A 131 29.02 -5.73 -17.92
CA PRO A 131 28.60 -7.12 -17.92
C PRO A 131 29.14 -7.76 -16.64
N PRO A 132 28.35 -8.59 -15.95
CA PRO A 132 28.83 -9.36 -14.79
C PRO A 132 30.13 -10.07 -15.18
N PRO A 133 31.05 -10.35 -14.24
CA PRO A 133 32.26 -11.11 -14.52
C PRO A 133 31.86 -12.32 -15.36
N ARG A 134 32.36 -12.38 -16.60
CA ARG A 134 31.91 -13.39 -17.56
C ARG A 134 32.19 -14.75 -16.90
N PRO A 135 31.16 -15.55 -16.59
CA PRO A 135 31.37 -16.82 -15.92
C PRO A 135 32.31 -17.67 -16.78
N ASP A 136 33.39 -18.12 -16.18
CA ASP A 136 34.40 -18.93 -16.85
C ASP A 136 33.90 -20.37 -17.07
N TYR A 137 32.90 -20.79 -16.28
CA TYR A 137 32.36 -22.15 -16.29
C TYR A 137 30.83 -22.18 -16.29
N THR A 138 30.24 -22.81 -17.29
CA THR A 138 28.78 -23.04 -17.37
C THR A 138 28.45 -24.48 -16.98
N ILE A 139 27.43 -24.66 -16.15
CA ILE A 139 26.84 -25.95 -15.76
C ILE A 139 25.39 -25.98 -16.26
N ASP A 140 25.04 -26.98 -17.05
CA ASP A 140 23.68 -27.16 -17.57
C ASP A 140 22.93 -28.21 -16.75
N PHE A 141 21.78 -27.82 -16.21
CA PHE A 141 20.81 -28.76 -15.68
C PHE A 141 20.07 -29.41 -16.87
N ASP A 142 20.66 -30.47 -17.45
CA ASP A 142 20.08 -31.16 -18.60
C ASP A 142 18.78 -31.88 -18.24
N SER A 143 17.68 -31.25 -18.58
CA SER A 143 16.33 -31.77 -18.42
C SER A 143 15.87 -32.90 -19.33
N SER A 144 16.66 -33.20 -20.36
CA SER A 144 16.34 -34.26 -21.32
C SER A 144 16.88 -35.62 -20.87
N GLU A 145 17.83 -35.63 -19.93
CA GLU A 145 18.42 -36.84 -19.35
C GLU A 145 18.36 -36.78 -17.81
N LYS A 146 17.45 -37.57 -17.21
CA LYS A 146 17.28 -37.68 -15.75
C LYS A 146 18.46 -38.32 -14.99
N ASP A 147 19.69 -38.33 -15.52
CA ASP A 147 20.79 -39.16 -14.99
C ASP A 147 22.20 -38.52 -15.13
N GLY A 148 22.70 -37.83 -14.08
CA GLY A 148 24.10 -37.40 -14.01
C GLY A 148 24.57 -36.84 -12.66
N THR A 149 25.64 -37.42 -12.07
CA THR A 149 26.11 -37.13 -10.70
C THR A 149 27.56 -36.58 -10.61
N VAL A 150 28.30 -36.46 -11.71
CA VAL A 150 29.72 -36.03 -11.71
C VAL A 150 30.04 -35.09 -12.86
N VAL A 151 30.57 -33.91 -12.53
CA VAL A 151 31.07 -32.92 -13.49
C VAL A 151 32.44 -33.32 -14.04
N THR A 152 32.59 -33.38 -15.36
CA THR A 152 33.84 -33.61 -16.11
C THR A 152 34.10 -32.46 -17.09
N VAL A 153 35.34 -32.16 -17.45
CA VAL A 153 35.65 -31.11 -18.45
C VAL A 153 35.79 -31.77 -19.83
N ASP A 154 35.08 -31.28 -20.82
CA ASP A 154 35.21 -31.75 -22.21
C ASP A 154 36.41 -31.13 -22.95
N ASP A 155 36.66 -31.59 -24.17
CA ASP A 155 37.78 -31.15 -25.00
C ASP A 155 37.72 -29.64 -25.38
N SER A 156 36.60 -28.95 -25.11
CA SER A 156 36.37 -27.53 -25.35
C SER A 156 36.45 -26.67 -24.09
N GLY A 157 36.63 -27.29 -22.90
CA GLY A 157 36.65 -26.60 -21.61
C GLY A 157 35.29 -26.49 -20.93
N ASN A 158 34.23 -27.07 -21.50
CA ASN A 158 32.89 -27.03 -20.91
C ASN A 158 32.71 -28.18 -19.92
N LEU A 159 31.92 -27.94 -18.88
CA LEU A 159 31.58 -28.95 -17.87
C LEU A 159 30.45 -29.86 -18.38
N GLN A 160 30.65 -31.18 -18.31
CA GLN A 160 29.73 -32.23 -18.77
C GLN A 160 29.46 -33.22 -17.63
N LEU A 161 28.20 -33.62 -17.44
CA LEU A 161 27.80 -34.62 -16.45
C LEU A 161 28.10 -36.05 -16.95
N THR A 162 28.63 -36.94 -16.11
CA THR A 162 28.81 -38.38 -16.45
C THR A 162 28.25 -39.33 -15.37
N GLN A 163 27.35 -40.24 -15.80
CA GLN A 163 26.72 -41.46 -15.19
C GLN A 163 27.09 -41.92 -13.75
N GLU A 164 26.25 -42.53 -12.90
CA GLU A 164 24.87 -43.10 -12.93
C GLU A 164 24.16 -42.65 -11.63
N ASP A 165 22.86 -42.33 -11.74
CA ASP A 165 21.85 -41.99 -10.71
C ASP A 165 21.73 -40.48 -10.32
N GLN A 166 20.63 -39.86 -10.80
CA GLN A 166 20.00 -38.56 -10.43
C GLN A 166 20.54 -37.29 -11.12
N GLY A 167 19.95 -36.92 -12.27
CA GLY A 167 20.30 -35.74 -13.09
C GLY A 167 19.90 -34.37 -12.54
N ASP A 168 19.09 -34.30 -11.49
CA ASP A 168 18.69 -33.03 -10.86
C ASP A 168 19.66 -32.60 -9.74
N LEU A 169 20.75 -33.34 -9.52
CA LEU A 169 21.66 -33.16 -8.39
C LEU A 169 23.14 -33.09 -8.82
N VAL A 170 23.72 -31.90 -8.80
CA VAL A 170 25.13 -31.65 -9.11
C VAL A 170 25.96 -31.51 -7.84
N LYS A 171 26.83 -32.48 -7.56
CA LYS A 171 27.73 -32.42 -6.39
C LYS A 171 29.17 -32.12 -6.78
N HIS A 172 29.91 -31.63 -5.80
CA HIS A 172 31.33 -31.37 -5.82
C HIS A 172 31.74 -30.33 -6.86
N VAL A 173 30.94 -29.27 -7.03
CA VAL A 173 31.26 -28.18 -7.97
C VAL A 173 32.62 -27.59 -7.60
N GLY A 174 33.50 -27.46 -8.61
CA GLY A 174 34.89 -27.05 -8.48
C GLY A 174 35.93 -28.16 -8.32
N LYS A 175 35.52 -29.42 -8.10
CA LYS A 175 36.45 -30.53 -7.91
C LYS A 175 37.24 -30.83 -9.19
N ALA A 176 36.56 -30.88 -10.34
CA ALA A 176 37.18 -31.21 -11.62
C ALA A 176 38.25 -30.17 -12.00
N GLN A 177 37.94 -28.89 -11.79
CA GLN A 177 38.83 -27.76 -12.01
C GLN A 177 40.06 -27.81 -11.11
N TYR A 178 39.88 -28.12 -9.83
CA TYR A 178 41.00 -28.30 -8.91
C TYR A 178 41.89 -29.47 -9.33
N ASP A 179 41.30 -30.59 -9.74
CA ASP A 179 42.06 -31.78 -10.19
C ASP A 179 42.89 -31.47 -11.46
N GLU A 180 42.43 -30.56 -12.31
CA GLU A 180 43.10 -30.16 -13.56
C GLU A 180 44.14 -29.05 -13.37
N THR A 181 43.78 -27.98 -12.65
CA THR A 181 44.60 -26.75 -12.55
C THR A 181 45.43 -26.67 -11.26
N GLY A 182 45.05 -27.42 -10.23
CA GLY A 182 45.66 -27.38 -8.90
C GLY A 182 45.32 -26.15 -8.06
N SER A 183 44.34 -25.35 -8.48
CA SER A 183 43.81 -24.17 -7.78
C SER A 183 42.30 -24.25 -7.65
N TYR A 184 41.74 -23.66 -6.60
CA TYR A 184 40.30 -23.41 -6.50
C TYR A 184 39.98 -22.06 -7.15
N ASN A 185 38.82 -21.99 -7.78
CA ASN A 185 38.19 -20.76 -8.30
C ASN A 185 37.20 -20.23 -7.25
N THR A 186 36.44 -19.18 -7.59
CA THR A 186 35.35 -18.65 -6.75
C THR A 186 33.99 -19.11 -7.27
N THR A 187 32.92 -19.04 -6.48
CA THR A 187 31.55 -19.35 -6.93
C THR A 187 31.06 -18.42 -8.04
N ALA A 188 31.58 -17.18 -8.08
CA ALA A 188 31.25 -16.18 -9.10
C ALA A 188 31.74 -16.59 -10.51
N ASP A 189 32.72 -17.49 -10.60
CA ASP A 189 33.22 -18.00 -11.87
C ASP A 189 32.27 -19.02 -12.53
N TYR A 190 31.19 -19.39 -11.85
CA TYR A 190 30.23 -20.41 -12.29
C TYR A 190 28.88 -19.80 -12.66
N GLN A 191 28.29 -20.29 -13.75
CA GLN A 191 26.91 -20.04 -14.14
C GLN A 191 26.16 -21.37 -14.28
N PHE A 192 24.99 -21.46 -13.66
CA PHE A 192 24.06 -22.56 -13.88
C PHE A 192 23.05 -22.16 -14.94
N THR A 193 22.62 -23.12 -15.75
CA THR A 193 21.63 -22.90 -16.81
C THR A 193 20.51 -23.90 -16.68
N LEU A 194 19.27 -23.43 -16.81
CA LEU A 194 18.06 -24.24 -16.79
C LEU A 194 17.17 -23.79 -17.95
N SER A 195 16.82 -24.71 -18.85
CA SER A 195 16.08 -24.35 -20.07
C SER A 195 14.92 -25.31 -20.35
N ASN A 196 13.79 -24.79 -20.84
CA ASN A 196 12.63 -25.55 -21.32
C ASN A 196 12.02 -26.53 -20.30
N GLN A 197 11.87 -26.11 -19.04
CA GLN A 197 11.34 -26.96 -17.95
C GLN A 197 9.84 -26.83 -17.72
N LEU A 198 9.26 -27.92 -17.25
CA LEU A 198 7.91 -28.01 -16.66
C LEU A 198 8.01 -28.86 -15.39
N ASN A 199 7.28 -28.50 -14.34
CA ASN A 199 7.21 -29.27 -13.11
C ASN A 199 6.45 -30.60 -13.34
N TYR A 200 7.16 -31.74 -13.39
CA TYR A 200 6.55 -33.06 -13.59
C TYR A 200 7.37 -34.20 -12.95
N GLY A 201 7.73 -34.04 -11.69
CA GLY A 201 8.26 -35.13 -10.87
C GLY A 201 7.14 -36.07 -10.44
N VAL A 202 7.27 -37.36 -10.76
CA VAL A 202 6.49 -38.42 -10.09
C VAL A 202 7.52 -39.23 -9.31
N ASP A 203 7.35 -39.31 -8.00
CA ASP A 203 8.17 -40.18 -7.17
C ASP A 203 7.96 -41.64 -7.63
N ASP A 204 8.99 -42.23 -8.25
CA ASP A 204 8.95 -43.59 -8.78
C ASP A 204 8.68 -44.66 -7.70
N THR A 205 8.83 -44.31 -6.42
CA THR A 205 8.60 -45.16 -5.25
C THR A 205 7.18 -45.07 -4.70
N THR A 206 6.59 -43.86 -4.67
CA THR A 206 5.26 -43.61 -4.08
C THR A 206 4.15 -43.41 -5.12
N GLY A 207 4.51 -43.02 -6.34
CA GLY A 207 3.60 -42.61 -7.40
C GLY A 207 2.97 -41.24 -7.16
N GLU A 208 3.43 -40.50 -6.15
CA GLU A 208 2.99 -39.14 -5.85
C GLU A 208 3.73 -38.12 -6.72
N THR A 209 3.05 -37.05 -7.10
CA THR A 209 3.67 -35.91 -7.78
C THR A 209 4.50 -35.13 -6.78
N VAL A 210 5.80 -35.02 -7.03
CA VAL A 210 6.75 -34.25 -6.21
C VAL A 210 7.34 -33.15 -7.11
N PRO A 211 7.48 -31.91 -6.63
CA PRO A 211 8.12 -30.86 -7.41
C PRO A 211 9.53 -31.27 -7.84
N ASP A 212 9.91 -31.02 -9.10
CA ASP A 212 11.29 -31.24 -9.55
C ASP A 212 12.23 -30.28 -8.79
N LEU A 213 13.35 -30.78 -8.24
CA LEU A 213 14.33 -29.99 -7.47
C LEU A 213 15.70 -30.07 -8.16
N TYR A 214 16.14 -28.96 -8.75
CA TYR A 214 17.47 -28.79 -9.34
C TYR A 214 18.44 -28.28 -8.27
N GLN A 215 19.34 -29.14 -7.83
CA GLN A 215 20.23 -28.88 -6.73
C GLN A 215 21.69 -28.92 -7.17
N ALA A 216 22.49 -27.96 -6.72
CA ALA A 216 23.94 -28.03 -6.85
C ALA A 216 24.66 -27.68 -5.54
N THR A 217 25.76 -28.38 -5.28
CA THR A 217 26.58 -28.16 -4.08
C THR A 217 28.04 -27.87 -4.40
N PHE A 218 28.52 -26.70 -3.97
CA PHE A 218 29.90 -26.27 -4.13
C PHE A 218 30.81 -26.83 -3.04
N LEU A 219 32.05 -27.18 -3.41
CA LEU A 219 33.08 -27.50 -2.44
C LEU A 219 33.36 -26.28 -1.54
N SER A 220 33.45 -26.47 -0.23
CA SER A 220 33.63 -25.38 0.75
C SER A 220 34.80 -24.42 0.46
N PRO A 221 35.96 -24.84 -0.09
CA PRO A 221 37.02 -23.90 -0.47
C PRO A 221 36.66 -22.88 -1.55
N LEU A 222 35.57 -23.08 -2.30
CA LEU A 222 35.04 -22.12 -3.27
C LEU A 222 34.08 -21.11 -2.64
N MET A 223 33.52 -21.43 -1.46
CA MET A 223 32.61 -20.58 -0.69
C MET A 223 33.41 -19.48 0.02
N VAL A 224 34.02 -18.66 -0.81
CA VAL A 224 34.73 -17.45 -0.44
C VAL A 224 34.01 -16.31 -1.12
N GLU A 225 33.84 -15.24 -0.37
CA GLU A 225 33.34 -13.98 -0.88
C GLU A 225 34.15 -13.59 -2.11
N SER A 226 33.46 -13.38 -3.24
CA SER A 226 34.11 -12.77 -4.40
C SER A 226 34.32 -11.29 -4.08
N GLY A 227 35.55 -10.80 -4.27
CA GLY A 227 35.93 -9.41 -3.96
C GLY A 227 36.79 -9.23 -2.70
N GLY A 228 37.01 -10.29 -1.89
CA GLY A 228 37.72 -10.18 -0.62
C GLY A 228 39.26 -10.21 -0.68
N GLN A 229 39.94 -9.16 -1.15
CA GLN A 229 41.27 -8.73 -0.66
C GLN A 229 41.56 -7.28 -1.10
N ASP A 230 40.90 -6.29 -0.48
CA ASP A 230 41.48 -5.04 0.04
C ASP A 230 40.31 -4.11 0.45
N GLN A 231 40.37 -3.49 1.64
CA GLN A 231 39.23 -2.79 2.26
C GLN A 231 38.73 -1.63 1.39
N GLY A 232 37.57 -1.79 0.75
CA GLY A 232 36.78 -0.71 0.18
C GLY A 232 36.07 0.13 1.25
N SER A 233 35.32 1.15 0.84
CA SER A 233 34.58 2.04 1.74
C SER A 233 33.45 2.76 1.00
N VAL A 234 32.49 3.30 1.75
CA VAL A 234 31.34 4.06 1.25
C VAL A 234 31.27 5.43 1.92
N LEU A 235 30.75 6.44 1.21
CA LEU A 235 30.48 7.77 1.74
C LEU A 235 29.11 8.25 1.22
N ASP A 236 28.13 8.33 2.12
CA ASP A 236 26.79 8.88 1.85
C ASP A 236 26.81 10.42 1.91
N LEU A 237 26.41 11.05 0.80
CA LEU A 237 26.29 12.50 0.67
C LEU A 237 24.80 12.87 0.69
N ARG A 238 24.36 13.48 1.79
CA ARG A 238 22.97 13.95 1.93
C ARG A 238 22.84 15.42 1.53
N PHE A 239 21.90 15.70 0.63
CA PHE A 239 21.57 17.05 0.17
C PHE A 239 20.09 17.32 0.38
N ALA A 240 19.77 18.41 1.08
CA ALA A 240 18.40 18.90 1.23
C ALA A 240 18.35 20.43 1.05
N ASP A 241 17.44 20.92 0.21
CA ASP A 241 17.08 22.33 0.15
C ASP A 241 15.96 22.61 1.15
N ARG A 242 16.31 23.13 2.32
CA ARG A 242 15.35 23.40 3.40
C ARG A 242 14.41 24.58 3.11
N LEU A 243 14.62 25.27 1.98
CA LEU A 243 13.74 26.32 1.46
C LEU A 243 12.89 25.85 0.27
N ALA A 244 12.95 24.57 -0.11
CA ALA A 244 12.09 24.00 -1.14
C ALA A 244 10.63 23.91 -0.64
N PRO A 245 9.63 23.94 -1.53
CA PRO A 245 8.25 23.59 -1.17
C PRO A 245 8.20 22.16 -0.59
N ALA A 246 7.33 21.94 0.41
CA ALA A 246 7.11 20.61 1.00
C ALA A 246 6.50 19.67 -0.06
N ASP A 247 6.92 18.40 -0.05
CA ASP A 247 6.44 17.31 -0.92
C ASP A 247 6.43 17.56 -2.45
N ASP A 248 7.18 18.57 -2.92
CA ASP A 248 7.37 18.83 -4.35
C ASP A 248 8.78 18.43 -4.79
N THR A 249 8.90 17.23 -5.36
CA THR A 249 10.17 16.68 -5.87
C THR A 249 10.67 17.37 -7.15
N THR A 250 9.88 18.28 -7.73
CA THR A 250 10.20 18.98 -8.99
C THR A 250 10.83 20.37 -8.79
N GLU A 251 10.77 20.94 -7.57
CA GLU A 251 11.32 22.26 -7.23
C GLU A 251 12.36 22.23 -6.09
N THR A 252 13.21 21.20 -6.05
CA THR A 252 14.02 20.86 -4.87
C THR A 252 15.39 21.53 -4.71
N LEU A 253 15.91 22.31 -5.67
CA LEU A 253 17.18 23.08 -5.51
C LEU A 253 17.07 24.52 -6.06
N ASN A 254 15.86 25.06 -6.15
CA ASN A 254 15.64 26.38 -6.76
C ASN A 254 16.25 27.54 -5.94
N ASN A 255 16.39 27.37 -4.63
CA ASN A 255 16.89 28.41 -3.71
C ASN A 255 18.33 28.15 -3.22
N THR A 256 18.89 27.01 -3.60
CA THR A 256 20.16 26.49 -3.10
C THR A 256 21.09 26.05 -4.23
N GLN A 257 22.32 26.57 -4.25
CA GLN A 257 23.32 26.27 -5.28
C GLN A 257 24.55 25.58 -4.67
N ILE A 258 24.90 24.40 -5.17
CA ILE A 258 26.12 23.69 -4.75
C ILE A 258 27.29 24.15 -5.63
N ASN A 259 28.25 24.87 -5.04
CA ASN A 259 29.38 25.43 -5.77
C ASN A 259 30.52 24.42 -5.95
N TYR A 260 30.82 23.68 -4.88
CA TYR A 260 31.75 22.55 -4.90
C TYR A 260 31.54 21.68 -3.67
N PHE A 261 32.01 20.44 -3.71
CA PHE A 261 32.27 19.66 -2.51
C PHE A 261 33.60 18.91 -2.62
N GLU A 262 34.18 18.61 -1.46
CA GLU A 262 35.44 17.92 -1.31
C GLU A 262 35.22 16.62 -0.56
N PHE A 263 35.89 15.56 -1.00
CA PHE A 263 35.98 14.28 -0.31
C PHE A 263 37.44 13.80 -0.31
N THR A 264 37.78 12.77 0.45
CA THR A 264 39.11 12.17 0.45
C THR A 264 39.05 10.70 0.08
N VAL A 265 40.06 10.24 -0.67
CA VAL A 265 40.31 8.83 -1.00
C VAL A 265 41.73 8.50 -0.54
N ASN A 266 41.87 7.52 0.36
CA ASN A 266 43.12 7.15 1.01
C ASN A 266 43.86 8.36 1.61
N GLY A 267 43.10 9.30 2.21
CA GLY A 267 43.60 10.55 2.77
C GLY A 267 44.03 11.62 1.75
N THR A 268 43.87 11.37 0.45
CA THR A 268 44.10 12.34 -0.64
C THR A 268 42.80 13.05 -0.97
N LYS A 269 42.79 14.39 -0.95
CA LYS A 269 41.60 15.20 -1.20
C LYS A 269 41.30 15.33 -2.70
N TYR A 270 40.04 15.09 -3.05
CA TYR A 270 39.44 15.30 -4.35
C TYR A 270 38.29 16.29 -4.21
N GLN A 271 38.01 17.02 -5.30
CA GLN A 271 36.98 18.06 -5.32
C GLN A 271 36.14 17.90 -6.59
N ILE A 272 34.83 17.97 -6.41
CA ILE A 272 33.86 18.12 -7.49
C ILE A 272 33.42 19.58 -7.49
N ASN A 273 33.64 20.26 -8.61
CA ASN A 273 33.31 21.67 -8.83
C ASN A 273 32.97 21.86 -10.32
N ASP A 274 32.53 23.06 -10.70
CA ASP A 274 32.19 23.38 -12.09
C ASP A 274 33.33 23.20 -13.12
N GLU A 275 34.60 23.19 -12.69
CA GLU A 275 35.72 22.88 -13.60
C GLU A 275 35.76 21.38 -13.97
N VAL A 276 35.29 20.52 -13.05
CA VAL A 276 35.25 19.06 -13.19
C VAL A 276 33.91 18.58 -13.76
N THR A 277 32.82 19.32 -13.53
CA THR A 277 31.47 19.01 -14.02
C THR A 277 31.04 19.84 -15.24
N ASP A 278 31.95 20.64 -15.82
CA ASP A 278 31.68 21.59 -16.92
C ASP A 278 30.49 22.55 -16.64
N GLY A 279 30.38 22.98 -15.38
CA GLY A 279 29.33 23.90 -14.93
C GLY A 279 28.00 23.27 -14.54
N ALA A 280 27.85 21.95 -14.63
CA ALA A 280 26.61 21.26 -14.30
C ALA A 280 26.28 21.30 -12.79
N LEU A 281 27.30 21.31 -11.93
CA LEU A 281 27.11 21.24 -10.47
C LEU A 281 26.40 22.48 -9.92
N SER A 282 26.80 23.67 -10.34
CA SER A 282 26.14 24.91 -9.90
C SER A 282 24.85 25.21 -10.67
N GLN A 283 24.59 24.51 -11.78
CA GLN A 283 23.41 24.69 -12.61
C GLN A 283 22.24 23.81 -12.23
N ALA A 284 22.45 22.70 -11.50
CA ALA A 284 21.38 21.82 -11.04
C ALA A 284 20.28 22.58 -10.27
N ARG A 285 19.02 22.32 -10.62
CA ARG A 285 17.81 22.90 -10.01
C ARG A 285 16.88 21.87 -9.38
N ASP A 286 17.15 20.60 -9.59
CA ASP A 286 16.50 19.48 -8.90
C ASP A 286 17.54 18.40 -8.51
N TYR A 287 17.09 17.42 -7.72
CA TYR A 287 17.94 16.32 -7.25
C TYR A 287 18.41 15.36 -8.36
N PRO A 288 17.60 14.98 -9.36
CA PRO A 288 18.08 14.23 -10.52
C PRO A 288 19.23 14.91 -11.28
N GLU A 289 19.13 16.23 -11.53
CA GLU A 289 20.19 17.02 -12.16
C GLU A 289 21.45 17.09 -11.29
N LEU A 290 21.29 17.20 -9.97
CA LEU A 290 22.40 17.20 -9.03
C LEU A 290 23.12 15.85 -9.01
N LEU A 291 22.39 14.73 -8.96
CA LEU A 291 22.96 13.38 -9.03
C LEU A 291 23.76 13.20 -10.33
N GLN A 292 23.19 13.59 -11.47
CA GLN A 292 23.86 13.54 -12.76
C GLN A 292 25.14 14.39 -12.77
N ALA A 293 25.11 15.60 -12.20
CA ALA A 293 26.29 16.46 -12.09
C ALA A 293 27.39 15.83 -11.22
N ILE A 294 27.03 15.16 -10.12
CA ILE A 294 27.97 14.45 -9.22
C ILE A 294 28.57 13.24 -9.94
N GLN A 295 27.75 12.42 -10.60
CA GLN A 295 28.20 11.27 -11.37
C GLN A 295 29.17 11.68 -12.49
N ALA A 296 28.86 12.74 -13.24
CA ALA A 296 29.72 13.30 -14.28
C ALA A 296 31.05 13.83 -13.71
N GLY A 297 30.99 14.49 -12.54
CA GLY A 297 32.17 14.96 -11.84
C GLY A 297 33.09 13.82 -11.41
N VAL A 298 32.53 12.76 -10.82
CA VAL A 298 33.31 11.57 -10.42
C VAL A 298 33.91 10.88 -11.63
N ALA A 299 33.16 10.70 -12.72
CA ALA A 299 33.70 10.14 -13.97
C ALA A 299 34.90 10.95 -14.50
N SER A 300 34.82 12.28 -14.46
CA SER A 300 35.92 13.18 -14.86
C SER A 300 37.14 13.06 -13.95
N LEU A 301 36.94 12.94 -12.63
CA LEU A 301 38.03 12.66 -11.70
C LEU A 301 38.70 11.31 -11.96
N LYS A 302 37.91 10.26 -12.25
CA LYS A 302 38.40 8.91 -12.60
C LYS A 302 39.25 8.92 -13.86
N ALA A 303 38.79 9.61 -14.91
CA ALA A 303 39.53 9.73 -16.16
C ALA A 303 40.89 10.43 -15.98
N ALA A 304 40.97 11.39 -15.06
CA ALA A 304 42.20 12.11 -14.75
C ALA A 304 43.13 11.37 -13.75
N ASN A 305 42.57 10.49 -12.90
CA ASN A 305 43.28 9.81 -11.81
C ASN A 305 42.96 8.31 -11.81
N PRO A 306 43.84 7.46 -12.38
CA PRO A 306 43.64 6.02 -12.45
C PRO A 306 43.43 5.33 -11.09
N ASP A 307 43.92 5.92 -10.00
CA ASP A 307 43.78 5.41 -8.63
C ASP A 307 42.33 5.51 -8.09
N LEU A 308 41.42 6.15 -8.85
CA LEU A 308 39.98 6.21 -8.55
C LEU A 308 39.17 5.20 -9.38
N SER A 309 39.80 4.26 -10.09
CA SER A 309 39.11 3.36 -11.02
C SER A 309 37.94 2.60 -10.40
N GLY A 310 38.03 2.29 -9.10
CA GLY A 310 36.99 1.62 -8.32
C GLY A 310 35.95 2.53 -7.65
N LEU A 311 35.97 3.84 -7.88
CA LEU A 311 35.00 4.78 -7.31
C LEU A 311 33.69 4.76 -8.13
N SER A 312 32.55 4.50 -7.53
CA SER A 312 31.21 4.58 -8.12
C SER A 312 30.34 5.59 -7.38
N VAL A 313 29.25 6.00 -8.03
CA VAL A 313 28.22 6.88 -7.48
C VAL A 313 26.87 6.29 -7.84
N ARG A 314 25.98 6.11 -6.86
CA ARG A 314 24.55 5.81 -7.08
C ARG A 314 23.67 6.77 -6.27
N GLN A 315 22.40 6.83 -6.61
CA GLN A 315 21.40 7.40 -5.73
C GLN A 315 21.22 6.46 -4.52
N GLY A 316 21.06 7.03 -3.33
CA GLY A 316 20.46 6.34 -2.18
C GLY A 316 19.07 6.91 -1.90
N ASN A 317 18.44 6.49 -0.82
CA ASN A 317 17.04 6.83 -0.52
C ASN A 317 16.84 8.34 -0.41
N THR A 318 15.63 8.79 -0.73
CA THR A 318 15.21 10.13 -0.32
C THR A 318 14.93 10.14 1.18
N PHE A 319 15.14 11.28 1.84
CA PHE A 319 14.88 11.41 3.28
C PHE A 319 14.17 12.73 3.54
N SER A 320 13.41 12.82 4.63
CA SER A 320 12.76 14.07 4.99
C SER A 320 13.56 14.88 6.03
N VAL A 321 13.49 16.21 5.97
CA VAL A 321 14.04 17.13 7.00
C VAL A 321 13.11 18.32 7.21
N ASP A 322 13.14 18.93 8.40
CA ASP A 322 12.27 20.10 8.65
C ASP A 322 12.55 21.23 7.66
N GLN A 323 11.48 21.79 7.11
CA GLN A 323 11.51 22.94 6.24
C GLN A 323 11.67 24.25 7.05
N TYR A 324 12.34 25.22 6.42
CA TYR A 324 12.49 26.59 6.91
C TYR A 324 11.89 27.60 5.93
N ASP A 325 11.37 28.71 6.44
CA ASP A 325 10.93 29.83 5.61
C ASP A 325 12.10 30.75 5.20
N GLU A 326 11.84 31.70 4.28
CA GLU A 326 12.81 32.75 3.87
C GLU A 326 13.30 33.64 5.05
N ALA A 327 12.68 33.55 6.23
CA ALA A 327 13.01 34.29 7.43
C ALA A 327 13.74 33.46 8.51
N ASP A 328 14.17 32.23 8.18
CA ASP A 328 14.90 31.29 9.05
C ASP A 328 14.08 30.80 10.27
N ASN A 329 12.75 30.67 10.11
CA ASN A 329 11.87 30.02 11.07
C ASN A 329 11.51 28.62 10.58
N LEU A 330 11.46 27.63 11.49
CA LEU A 330 10.85 26.33 11.17
C LEU A 330 9.39 26.54 10.77
N THR A 331 8.96 25.89 9.70
CA THR A 331 7.58 25.96 9.21
C THR A 331 6.68 24.92 9.86
N GLY A 332 7.24 23.78 10.31
CA GLY A 332 6.48 22.62 10.79
C GLY A 332 6.40 21.50 9.76
N GLU A 333 6.57 21.85 8.48
CA GLU A 333 6.57 20.95 7.33
C GLU A 333 7.90 20.23 7.13
N GLN A 334 7.89 19.16 6.33
CA GLN A 334 9.09 18.45 5.90
C GLN A 334 9.38 18.71 4.41
N VAL A 335 10.66 18.72 4.04
CA VAL A 335 11.09 18.68 2.63
C VAL A 335 11.86 17.40 2.36
N LYS A 336 11.66 16.82 1.17
CA LYS A 336 12.44 15.70 0.70
C LYS A 336 13.87 16.15 0.36
N GLY A 337 14.84 15.33 0.73
CA GLY A 337 16.26 15.40 0.42
C GLY A 337 16.72 14.16 -0.35
N ILE A 338 17.88 14.21 -0.98
CA ILE A 338 18.47 13.08 -1.72
C ILE A 338 19.75 12.59 -1.06
N SER A 339 19.89 11.28 -0.93
CA SER A 339 21.16 10.61 -0.65
C SER A 339 21.91 10.32 -1.96
N VAL A 340 23.21 10.60 -1.97
CA VAL A 340 24.13 10.25 -3.06
C VAL A 340 25.28 9.44 -2.49
N VAL A 341 25.33 8.17 -2.85
CA VAL A 341 26.26 7.20 -2.26
C VAL A 341 27.50 7.07 -3.15
N LEU A 342 28.67 7.44 -2.61
CA LEU A 342 29.97 7.14 -3.19
C LEU A 342 30.49 5.81 -2.67
N SER A 343 30.91 4.89 -3.54
CA SER A 343 31.52 3.62 -3.12
C SER A 343 32.90 3.45 -3.77
N LEU A 344 33.87 2.93 -3.03
CA LEU A 344 35.22 2.67 -3.55
C LEU A 344 35.58 1.21 -3.36
N GLN A 345 35.87 0.52 -4.47
CA GLN A 345 36.24 -0.91 -4.49
C GLN A 345 37.53 -1.24 -3.70
N GLU A 346 38.47 -0.29 -3.58
CA GLU A 346 39.72 -0.45 -2.82
C GLU A 346 40.17 0.88 -2.20
N GLY A 347 40.25 0.97 -0.86
CA GLY A 347 40.75 2.13 -0.12
C GLY A 347 39.70 2.82 0.77
N GLU A 348 40.12 3.86 1.49
CA GLU A 348 39.30 4.63 2.46
C GLU A 348 38.73 5.92 1.86
N LEU A 349 37.40 6.02 1.78
CA LEU A 349 36.61 7.21 1.53
C LEU A 349 36.36 7.93 2.86
N GLY A 350 36.42 9.24 2.86
CA GLY A 350 36.08 10.02 4.05
C GLY A 350 36.32 11.50 3.87
N GLY A 351 36.13 12.28 4.93
CA GLY A 351 36.43 13.71 4.95
C GLY A 351 35.63 14.51 3.92
N PHE A 352 34.39 14.87 4.24
CA PHE A 352 33.52 15.67 3.39
C PHE A 352 33.52 17.14 3.76
N THR A 353 33.43 18.02 2.78
CA THR A 353 33.08 19.44 2.97
C THR A 353 32.42 19.97 1.71
N ALA A 354 31.17 20.44 1.81
CA ALA A 354 30.49 21.15 0.73
C ALA A 354 30.61 22.67 0.89
N ASN A 355 30.57 23.38 -0.24
CA ASN A 355 30.33 24.80 -0.30
C ASN A 355 29.04 25.04 -1.09
N VAL A 356 28.05 25.55 -0.38
CA VAL A 356 26.72 25.81 -0.91
C VAL A 356 26.44 27.31 -0.79
N SER A 357 25.67 27.87 -1.70
CA SER A 357 25.16 29.24 -1.68
C SER A 357 23.65 29.21 -1.73
N SER A 358 23.01 29.65 -0.65
CA SER A 358 21.57 29.88 -0.54
C SER A 358 21.23 31.37 -0.67
N ALA A 359 19.96 31.66 -0.92
CA ALA A 359 19.43 33.03 -0.88
C ALA A 359 19.54 33.68 0.52
N ASP A 360 19.44 32.90 1.60
CA ASP A 360 19.44 33.37 3.00
C ASP A 360 20.35 32.56 3.95
N GLU A 361 20.79 33.19 5.06
CA GLU A 361 21.87 32.75 5.96
C GLU A 361 21.54 31.49 6.81
N GLY A 362 20.32 30.96 6.74
CA GLY A 362 19.84 29.74 7.44
C GLY A 362 19.35 28.59 6.54
N GLY A 363 19.31 28.77 5.22
CA GLY A 363 18.59 27.88 4.28
C GLY A 363 19.34 26.66 3.74
N VAL A 364 20.38 26.13 4.41
CA VAL A 364 21.04 24.88 3.96
C VAL A 364 21.50 24.06 5.16
N ASP A 365 21.04 22.81 5.23
CA ASP A 365 21.72 21.78 6.02
C ASP A 365 22.45 20.84 5.06
N SER A 366 23.72 21.18 4.76
CA SER A 366 24.59 20.32 3.96
C SER A 366 25.57 19.64 4.89
N TYR A 367 25.19 18.48 5.42
CA TYR A 367 26.06 17.61 6.21
C TYR A 367 26.24 16.29 5.48
N ALA A 368 27.44 15.69 5.53
CA ALA A 368 27.62 14.30 5.12
C ALA A 368 27.78 13.45 6.38
N ARG A 369 26.99 12.37 6.47
CA ARG A 369 27.23 11.31 7.44
C ARG A 369 28.35 10.44 6.89
N ALA A 370 29.54 10.56 7.49
CA ALA A 370 30.64 9.66 7.19
C ALA A 370 30.49 8.44 8.10
N PHE A 371 29.96 7.34 7.56
CA PHE A 371 30.06 6.05 8.21
C PHE A 371 31.53 5.60 8.14
N ASN A 372 32.04 5.16 9.28
CA ASN A 372 33.17 4.25 9.26
C ASN A 372 32.55 2.85 9.26
N GLU A 373 31.90 2.51 8.16
CA GLU A 373 31.44 1.15 7.98
C GLU A 373 32.70 0.29 7.87
N ILE A 374 32.78 -0.74 8.70
CA ILE A 374 33.18 -2.01 8.12
C ILE A 374 32.01 -2.33 7.19
N THR A 375 32.07 -1.85 5.95
CA THR A 375 31.17 -2.30 4.90
C THR A 375 31.42 -3.80 4.81
N ASP A 376 30.51 -4.58 5.36
CA ASP A 376 30.34 -5.94 4.88
C ASP A 376 29.66 -5.81 3.51
N GLY A 377 30.49 -5.53 2.50
CA GLY A 377 30.24 -5.85 1.09
C GLY A 377 29.23 -5.00 0.32
N VAL A 378 29.75 -4.13 -0.54
CA VAL A 378 29.46 -4.37 -1.97
C VAL A 378 30.74 -4.95 -2.56
N ASP A 379 30.71 -6.26 -2.87
CA ASP A 379 31.81 -7.17 -3.24
C ASP A 379 32.52 -7.89 -2.06
N GLY A 380 31.70 -8.42 -1.14
CA GLY A 380 32.07 -9.33 -0.07
C GLY A 380 31.05 -10.45 0.15
N MET A 381 30.25 -10.80 -0.87
CA MET A 381 29.23 -11.87 -0.78
C MET A 381 29.66 -13.10 -1.58
N ILE A 382 29.21 -14.26 -1.14
CA ILE A 382 29.34 -15.50 -1.89
C ILE A 382 28.26 -15.51 -2.98
N GLN A 383 28.64 -15.22 -4.22
CA GLN A 383 27.69 -15.09 -5.33
C GLN A 383 27.85 -16.18 -6.40
N THR A 384 26.80 -16.41 -7.18
CA THR A 384 26.86 -17.20 -8.43
C THR A 384 25.79 -16.76 -9.42
N SER A 385 25.89 -17.16 -10.69
CA SER A 385 24.92 -16.79 -11.72
C SER A 385 23.98 -17.94 -12.10
N LEU A 386 22.74 -17.59 -12.44
CA LEU A 386 21.71 -18.51 -12.93
C LEU A 386 21.12 -17.98 -14.23
N ALA A 387 21.04 -18.79 -15.28
CA ALA A 387 20.38 -18.44 -16.53
C ALA A 387 19.17 -19.35 -16.77
N LEU A 388 18.00 -18.74 -16.92
CA LEU A 388 16.72 -19.40 -17.10
C LEU A 388 16.20 -19.09 -18.50
N ASP A 389 15.95 -20.12 -19.32
CA ASP A 389 15.35 -19.95 -20.66
C ASP A 389 14.06 -20.77 -20.76
N ASN A 390 12.91 -20.10 -20.84
CA ASN A 390 11.61 -20.76 -21.04
C ASN A 390 11.29 -21.80 -19.95
N VAL A 391 11.42 -21.40 -18.68
CA VAL A 391 11.15 -22.26 -17.52
C VAL A 391 9.69 -22.06 -17.09
N GLY A 392 8.92 -23.14 -16.99
CA GLY A 392 7.50 -23.07 -16.65
C GLY A 392 6.62 -22.53 -17.79
N TYR A 393 6.85 -22.99 -19.04
CA TYR A 393 6.06 -22.52 -20.20
C TYR A 393 4.58 -22.97 -20.11
N GLY A 394 3.72 -22.08 -19.59
CA GLY A 394 2.28 -22.31 -19.44
C GLY A 394 1.87 -23.14 -18.22
N SER A 395 2.80 -23.44 -17.30
CA SER A 395 2.61 -24.15 -16.03
C SER A 395 3.81 -23.87 -15.12
N GLN A 396 3.73 -24.18 -13.83
CA GLN A 396 4.90 -24.05 -12.94
C GLN A 396 6.11 -24.91 -13.37
N GLY A 397 7.34 -24.39 -13.21
CA GLY A 397 8.62 -25.11 -13.28
C GLY A 397 9.11 -25.60 -11.90
N GLY A 398 10.24 -26.31 -11.85
CA GLY A 398 10.78 -26.88 -10.59
C GLY A 398 11.43 -25.85 -9.65
N SER A 399 11.94 -26.33 -8.52
CA SER A 399 12.72 -25.57 -7.54
C SER A 399 14.21 -25.58 -7.89
N VAL A 400 14.95 -24.51 -7.57
CA VAL A 400 16.41 -24.44 -7.71
C VAL A 400 17.04 -24.19 -6.34
N ASN A 401 18.00 -25.04 -5.94
CA ASN A 401 18.77 -24.87 -4.71
C ASN A 401 20.29 -24.97 -4.99
N LEU A 402 21.03 -23.86 -4.87
CA LEU A 402 22.49 -23.85 -5.05
C LEU A 402 23.16 -23.50 -3.72
N ALA A 403 23.90 -24.44 -3.14
CA ALA A 403 24.42 -24.33 -1.77
C ALA A 403 25.84 -24.88 -1.60
N GLY A 404 26.38 -24.89 -0.37
CA GLY A 404 27.69 -25.47 -0.03
C GLY A 404 27.60 -26.92 0.46
N GLU A 405 28.66 -27.71 0.23
CA GLU A 405 28.74 -29.14 0.60
C GLU A 405 29.00 -29.45 2.09
N SER A 406 28.91 -28.48 3.01
CA SER A 406 29.51 -28.64 4.34
C SER A 406 28.63 -28.10 5.47
N ASN A 407 28.71 -28.77 6.62
CA ASN A 407 28.20 -28.39 7.95
C ASN A 407 28.78 -27.07 8.51
N THR A 408 29.24 -26.16 7.66
CA THR A 408 29.86 -24.88 8.02
C THR A 408 28.86 -23.74 8.13
N ASN A 409 27.59 -23.95 7.76
CA ASN A 409 26.54 -22.91 7.72
C ASN A 409 26.91 -21.76 6.77
N VAL A 410 27.37 -22.10 5.57
CA VAL A 410 27.78 -21.14 4.54
C VAL A 410 27.16 -21.59 3.21
N GLY A 411 26.48 -20.69 2.51
CA GLY A 411 25.82 -20.92 1.22
C GLY A 411 26.10 -19.80 0.23
N ILE A 412 25.34 -19.78 -0.87
CA ILE A 412 25.28 -18.64 -1.77
C ILE A 412 24.42 -17.56 -1.12
N GLU A 413 24.95 -16.35 -1.08
CA GLU A 413 24.30 -15.16 -0.51
C GLU A 413 23.69 -14.28 -1.60
N LYS A 414 24.23 -14.32 -2.82
CA LYS A 414 23.71 -13.54 -3.96
C LYS A 414 23.52 -14.37 -5.22
N PHE A 415 22.33 -14.30 -5.81
CA PHE A 415 22.07 -14.80 -7.16
C PHE A 415 22.00 -13.65 -8.17
N VAL A 416 22.77 -13.79 -9.24
CA VAL A 416 22.60 -12.98 -10.46
C VAL A 416 21.87 -13.82 -11.49
N VAL A 417 20.58 -13.55 -11.68
CA VAL A 417 19.68 -14.32 -12.52
C VAL A 417 19.49 -13.62 -13.87
N THR A 418 19.52 -14.40 -14.94
CA THR A 418 19.18 -13.93 -16.29
C THR A 418 18.01 -14.73 -16.83
N THR A 419 16.96 -14.07 -17.30
CA THR A 419 15.77 -14.73 -17.85
C THR A 419 15.64 -14.48 -19.35
N LYS A 420 15.22 -15.52 -20.08
CA LYS A 420 14.90 -15.45 -21.50
C LYS A 420 13.62 -16.23 -21.76
N ASN A 421 12.68 -15.62 -22.49
CA ASN A 421 11.35 -16.22 -22.73
C ASN A 421 10.56 -16.55 -21.44
N GLY A 422 10.86 -15.87 -20.34
CA GLY A 422 10.17 -16.02 -19.06
C GLY A 422 10.63 -17.20 -18.21
N ALA A 423 10.45 -17.08 -16.91
CA ALA A 423 10.74 -18.12 -15.93
C ALA A 423 9.68 -18.17 -14.82
N TRP A 424 9.21 -19.37 -14.48
CA TRP A 424 8.41 -19.64 -13.29
C TRP A 424 9.01 -20.80 -12.49
N LEU A 425 9.62 -20.48 -11.35
CA LEU A 425 10.19 -21.44 -10.41
C LEU A 425 9.20 -21.76 -9.28
N THR A 426 9.30 -22.98 -8.75
CA THR A 426 8.58 -23.32 -7.50
C THR A 426 9.22 -22.63 -6.30
N GLU A 427 10.55 -22.65 -6.23
CA GLU A 427 11.36 -22.06 -5.16
C GLU A 427 12.74 -21.72 -5.71
N LEU A 428 13.35 -20.65 -5.21
CA LEU A 428 14.76 -20.33 -5.40
C LEU A 428 15.43 -20.17 -4.04
N SER A 429 16.40 -21.03 -3.74
CA SER A 429 17.04 -21.06 -2.41
C SER A 429 18.53 -21.40 -2.44
N SER A 430 19.20 -21.16 -1.30
CA SER A 430 20.55 -21.63 -1.00
C SER A 430 20.56 -22.28 0.39
N SER A 431 19.97 -23.47 0.47
CA SER A 431 19.77 -24.21 1.72
C SER A 431 20.66 -25.44 1.81
N ASP A 432 21.36 -25.61 2.94
CA ASP A 432 22.24 -26.77 3.20
C ASP A 432 21.45 -28.09 3.27
N THR A 433 21.95 -29.10 2.55
CA THR A 433 21.32 -30.42 2.41
C THR A 433 21.48 -31.36 3.62
N ASP A 434 22.48 -31.14 4.49
CA ASP A 434 22.84 -32.10 5.54
C ASP A 434 22.50 -31.64 6.97
N ASN A 435 22.13 -30.36 7.18
CA ASN A 435 21.79 -29.75 8.48
C ASN A 435 20.29 -29.46 8.66
N ASN A 436 19.42 -30.25 8.05
CA ASN A 436 17.96 -30.16 8.22
C ASN A 436 17.31 -28.86 7.67
N GLY A 437 17.98 -28.15 6.74
CA GLY A 437 17.40 -26.99 6.04
C GLY A 437 17.12 -25.76 6.92
N GLU A 438 17.75 -25.65 8.09
CA GLU A 438 17.39 -24.65 9.12
C GLU A 438 17.70 -23.20 8.70
N TYR A 439 18.54 -22.96 7.69
CA TYR A 439 18.87 -21.62 7.21
C TYR A 439 18.92 -21.55 5.68
N ASN A 440 18.22 -20.58 5.09
CA ASN A 440 18.48 -20.11 3.74
C ASN A 440 19.56 -19.03 3.80
N HIS A 441 20.64 -19.23 3.03
CA HIS A 441 21.75 -18.27 2.99
C HIS A 441 21.52 -17.13 1.99
N LEU A 442 20.51 -17.25 1.14
CA LEU A 442 20.22 -16.27 0.11
C LEU A 442 19.76 -14.94 0.73
N LYS A 443 20.45 -13.86 0.38
CA LYS A 443 20.16 -12.49 0.80
C LYS A 443 19.74 -11.61 -0.37
N VAL A 444 20.43 -11.74 -1.50
CA VAL A 444 20.25 -10.86 -2.68
C VAL A 444 19.87 -11.68 -3.91
N VAL A 445 18.84 -11.24 -4.63
CA VAL A 445 18.45 -11.79 -5.93
C VAL A 445 18.30 -10.66 -6.93
N GLU A 446 19.25 -10.55 -7.85
CA GLU A 446 19.18 -9.59 -8.95
C GLU A 446 18.76 -10.30 -10.22
N VAL A 447 17.70 -9.83 -10.88
CA VAL A 447 17.15 -10.47 -12.07
C VAL A 447 17.14 -9.49 -13.25
N THR A 448 17.70 -9.95 -14.37
CA THR A 448 17.62 -9.22 -15.64
C THR A 448 17.05 -10.11 -16.72
N GLY A 449 16.29 -9.56 -17.67
CA GLY A 449 15.84 -10.38 -18.79
C GLY A 449 14.56 -9.90 -19.46
N SER A 450 13.82 -10.86 -20.00
CA SER A 450 12.65 -10.58 -20.84
C SER A 450 11.49 -11.52 -20.55
N SER A 451 10.28 -11.02 -20.81
CA SER A 451 8.99 -11.69 -20.61
C SER A 451 8.49 -11.57 -19.17
N TYR A 452 8.75 -12.54 -18.30
CA TYR A 452 8.25 -12.53 -16.92
C TYR A 452 9.19 -13.28 -15.97
N PHE A 453 9.15 -12.98 -14.67
CA PHE A 453 9.86 -13.73 -13.63
C PHE A 453 8.94 -14.08 -12.46
N ARG A 454 8.80 -15.37 -12.14
CA ARG A 454 7.87 -15.83 -11.11
C ARG A 454 8.53 -16.84 -10.20
N VAL A 455 8.26 -16.75 -8.90
CA VAL A 455 8.76 -17.70 -7.89
C VAL A 455 7.66 -17.95 -6.87
N GLY A 456 7.32 -19.22 -6.64
CA GLY A 456 6.29 -19.61 -5.67
C GLY A 456 5.35 -20.69 -6.21
N GLN A 457 4.86 -21.56 -5.31
CA GLN A 457 3.98 -22.68 -5.63
C GLN A 457 2.68 -22.29 -6.34
N GLN A 458 2.32 -23.05 -7.38
CA GLN A 458 0.97 -23.02 -7.95
C GLN A 458 0.05 -23.83 -7.02
N SER A 459 -0.87 -23.17 -6.32
CA SER A 459 -1.74 -23.81 -5.32
C SER A 459 -2.56 -24.98 -5.90
N ALA A 460 -2.51 -26.15 -5.25
CA ALA A 460 -3.22 -27.38 -5.64
C ALA A 460 -4.61 -27.53 -4.98
N THR A 461 -4.90 -26.75 -3.93
CA THR A 461 -6.23 -26.64 -3.28
C THR A 461 -7.16 -25.68 -4.04
N TRP A 462 -6.69 -25.16 -5.19
CA TRP A 462 -7.52 -24.54 -6.23
C TRP A 462 -8.38 -25.57 -6.95
N GLY A 463 -9.34 -26.15 -6.23
CA GLY A 463 -10.37 -27.01 -6.80
C GLY A 463 -11.29 -26.21 -7.70
N HIS A 464 -10.91 -25.96 -8.95
CA HIS A 464 -11.80 -25.50 -10.04
C HIS A 464 -12.88 -24.49 -9.61
N SER A 465 -12.52 -23.52 -8.77
CA SER A 465 -13.29 -22.29 -8.68
C SER A 465 -12.88 -21.51 -9.91
N THR A 466 -13.86 -21.10 -10.71
CA THR A 466 -13.69 -20.54 -12.06
C THR A 466 -12.95 -19.19 -12.11
N THR A 467 -12.31 -18.76 -11.01
CA THR A 467 -11.74 -17.40 -10.86
C THR A 467 -10.48 -17.29 -9.98
N ALA A 468 -9.94 -18.39 -9.41
CA ALA A 468 -8.84 -18.28 -8.42
C ALA A 468 -7.44 -18.70 -8.93
N GLY A 469 -7.32 -19.24 -10.14
CA GLY A 469 -6.02 -19.51 -10.77
C GLY A 469 -5.35 -18.27 -11.40
N GLU A 470 -5.87 -17.08 -11.11
CA GLU A 470 -5.67 -15.85 -11.88
C GLU A 470 -4.45 -15.03 -11.41
N TYR A 471 -4.06 -15.10 -10.13
CA TYR A 471 -2.94 -14.30 -9.57
C TYR A 471 -1.60 -14.49 -10.28
N PHE A 472 -1.26 -15.73 -10.68
CA PHE A 472 -0.04 -15.98 -11.45
C PHE A 472 -0.27 -15.99 -12.97
N THR A 473 -1.47 -15.77 -13.51
CA THR A 473 -1.72 -16.00 -14.96
C THR A 473 -2.59 -14.98 -15.71
N ALA A 474 -3.22 -14.00 -15.04
CA ALA A 474 -4.01 -12.96 -15.69
C ALA A 474 -3.77 -11.60 -15.02
N ASN A 475 -3.90 -10.50 -15.80
CA ASN A 475 -3.84 -9.11 -15.32
C ASN A 475 -4.58 -8.96 -13.99
N GLY A 476 -3.92 -8.38 -12.96
CA GLY A 476 -4.38 -8.28 -11.56
C GLY A 476 -5.77 -7.65 -11.35
N GLN A 477 -6.33 -7.07 -12.40
CA GLN A 477 -7.63 -6.40 -12.46
C GLN A 477 -8.87 -7.30 -12.26
N THR A 478 -8.80 -8.63 -12.45
CA THR A 478 -9.96 -9.54 -12.28
C THR A 478 -9.88 -10.46 -11.08
N ALA A 479 -8.81 -10.37 -10.28
CA ALA A 479 -8.61 -11.24 -9.15
C ALA A 479 -9.68 -10.93 -8.06
N ASN A 480 -10.54 -11.91 -7.80
CA ASN A 480 -11.42 -11.85 -6.64
C ASN A 480 -10.54 -11.95 -5.39
N TRP A 481 -10.56 -10.95 -4.50
CA TRP A 481 -9.93 -11.00 -3.17
C TRP A 481 -10.49 -12.19 -2.38
N VAL A 482 -9.86 -13.32 -2.60
CA VAL A 482 -9.96 -14.54 -1.81
C VAL A 482 -8.62 -14.59 -1.13
N SER A 483 -8.60 -14.72 0.20
CA SER A 483 -7.37 -14.73 0.98
C SER A 483 -6.27 -15.51 0.23
N PRO A 484 -5.15 -14.87 -0.17
CA PRO A 484 -3.99 -15.56 -0.73
C PRO A 484 -3.44 -16.60 0.24
N PHE A 485 -3.86 -16.55 1.52
CA PHE A 485 -3.45 -17.45 2.56
C PHE A 485 -4.67 -18.00 3.34
N VAL A 486 -5.17 -19.16 2.90
CA VAL A 486 -5.31 -20.19 3.93
C VAL A 486 -3.89 -20.39 4.40
N ALA A 487 -3.59 -19.93 5.61
CA ALA A 487 -2.38 -20.32 6.27
C ALA A 487 -2.23 -21.81 6.07
N ASP A 488 -1.24 -22.19 5.28
CA ASP A 488 -0.92 -23.59 5.23
C ASP A 488 -0.36 -23.90 6.61
N GLU A 489 -1.24 -24.28 7.54
CA GLU A 489 -0.91 -24.85 8.83
C GLU A 489 0.01 -26.09 8.66
N THR A 490 0.26 -26.53 7.42
CA THR A 490 1.17 -27.61 7.05
C THR A 490 2.53 -27.20 6.48
N GLY A 491 2.84 -25.89 6.33
CA GLY A 491 4.20 -25.42 6.03
C GLY A 491 4.66 -25.59 4.57
N GLY A 492 3.82 -25.25 3.59
CA GLY A 492 4.18 -25.19 2.18
C GLY A 492 5.34 -24.22 1.90
N ASN A 493 6.25 -24.62 1.01
CA ASN A 493 7.45 -23.83 0.68
C ASN A 493 7.08 -22.48 0.06
N GLN A 494 7.44 -21.39 0.74
CA GLN A 494 7.44 -20.05 0.15
C GLN A 494 8.47 -20.00 -0.98
N GLY A 495 8.15 -19.28 -2.07
CA GLY A 495 8.98 -19.26 -3.26
C GLY A 495 10.37 -18.69 -2.99
N LEU A 496 10.42 -17.61 -2.21
CA LEU A 496 11.62 -17.02 -1.62
C LEU A 496 11.46 -17.01 -0.09
N ASN A 497 12.56 -17.24 0.64
CA ASN A 497 12.57 -17.18 2.10
C ASN A 497 13.75 -16.33 2.56
N ASP A 498 13.50 -15.38 3.46
CA ASP A 498 14.50 -14.56 4.11
C ASP A 498 15.40 -13.79 3.13
N VAL A 499 14.89 -13.46 1.93
CA VAL A 499 15.61 -12.61 0.97
C VAL A 499 15.49 -11.16 1.44
N GLN A 500 16.65 -10.50 1.54
CA GLN A 500 16.77 -9.12 1.98
C GLN A 500 16.57 -8.15 0.81
N ASP A 501 17.16 -8.42 -0.34
CA ASP A 501 17.13 -7.53 -1.51
C ASP A 501 16.71 -8.36 -2.74
N LEU A 502 15.57 -8.00 -3.30
CA LEU A 502 15.04 -8.53 -4.56
C LEU A 502 14.93 -7.40 -5.57
N ASP A 503 15.84 -7.38 -6.56
CA ASP A 503 15.81 -6.42 -7.66
C ASP A 503 15.36 -7.11 -8.96
N LEU A 504 14.14 -6.78 -9.41
CA LEU A 504 13.57 -7.20 -10.68
C LEU A 504 13.45 -6.07 -11.71
N THR A 505 13.96 -4.87 -11.41
CA THR A 505 13.86 -3.68 -12.28
C THR A 505 14.51 -3.91 -13.65
N GLY A 506 15.43 -4.87 -13.73
CA GLY A 506 16.08 -5.34 -14.95
C GLY A 506 15.23 -6.24 -15.86
N VAL A 507 13.98 -6.55 -15.50
CA VAL A 507 13.06 -7.42 -16.25
C VAL A 507 12.03 -6.59 -17.03
N SER A 508 11.93 -6.81 -18.34
CA SER A 508 11.08 -5.97 -19.22
C SER A 508 9.58 -6.33 -19.25
N GLY A 509 9.05 -7.00 -18.24
CA GLY A 509 7.65 -7.45 -18.15
C GLY A 509 7.38 -8.04 -16.76
N SER A 510 6.18 -8.53 -16.49
CA SER A 510 5.72 -8.73 -15.12
C SER A 510 6.41 -9.80 -14.28
N SER A 511 6.26 -9.67 -12.97
CA SER A 511 6.66 -10.61 -11.96
C SER A 511 5.49 -11.15 -11.15
N ALA A 512 5.72 -12.28 -10.47
CA ALA A 512 4.81 -12.78 -9.45
C ALA A 512 5.60 -13.56 -8.39
N ILE A 513 5.63 -13.03 -7.18
CA ILE A 513 6.55 -13.43 -6.12
C ILE A 513 5.75 -13.86 -4.89
N ASN A 514 6.02 -15.06 -4.40
CA ASN A 514 5.58 -15.53 -3.09
C ASN A 514 6.79 -15.63 -2.17
N ALA A 515 6.84 -14.81 -1.13
CA ALA A 515 7.99 -14.64 -0.25
C ALA A 515 7.60 -14.67 1.24
N ALA A 516 8.56 -14.98 2.09
CA ALA A 516 8.42 -14.78 3.53
C ALA A 516 9.72 -14.33 4.19
N ILE A 517 9.59 -13.53 5.24
CA ILE A 517 10.67 -13.11 6.14
C ILE A 517 10.36 -13.70 7.53
N SER A 518 11.16 -14.70 7.92
CA SER A 518 10.94 -15.49 9.12
C SER A 518 11.83 -15.03 10.28
N ASP A 519 11.58 -15.55 11.49
CA ASP A 519 12.42 -15.31 12.68
C ASP A 519 13.90 -15.63 12.48
N ALA A 520 14.26 -16.41 11.45
CA ALA A 520 15.64 -16.76 11.14
C ALA A 520 16.51 -15.52 10.84
N VAL A 521 15.91 -14.43 10.36
CA VAL A 521 16.66 -13.19 10.03
C VAL A 521 17.15 -12.44 11.26
N ILE A 522 16.53 -12.62 12.43
CA ILE A 522 16.93 -11.94 13.66
C ILE A 522 18.36 -12.31 14.04
N ASP A 523 18.68 -13.60 14.04
CA ASP A 523 20.03 -14.09 14.34
C ASP A 523 21.01 -13.81 13.19
N ARG A 524 20.50 -13.70 11.95
CA ARG A 524 21.32 -13.55 10.73
C ARG A 524 21.75 -12.12 10.48
N ASP A 525 20.83 -11.17 10.61
CA ASP A 525 20.98 -9.79 10.14
C ASP A 525 20.71 -8.75 11.23
N LEU A 526 19.75 -8.98 12.13
CA LEU A 526 19.24 -7.93 13.03
C LEU A 526 19.90 -7.88 14.42
N ASN A 527 20.78 -8.83 14.77
CA ASN A 527 21.48 -8.82 16.07
C ASN A 527 22.70 -7.88 16.04
N LEU A 528 22.44 -6.62 15.68
CA LEU A 528 23.41 -5.56 15.56
C LEU A 528 23.69 -4.93 16.93
N VAL A 529 24.72 -4.09 16.98
CA VAL A 529 25.11 -3.42 18.21
C VAL A 529 25.24 -1.96 17.87
N ASP A 530 24.34 -1.14 18.42
CA ASP A 530 24.33 0.30 18.18
C ASP A 530 25.64 0.88 18.73
N VAL A 531 26.53 1.18 17.79
CA VAL A 531 27.82 1.80 18.03
C VAL A 531 27.76 3.32 17.80
N ASN A 532 26.65 3.80 17.22
CA ASN A 532 26.40 5.19 16.86
C ASN A 532 25.51 5.89 17.90
N GLY A 533 25.33 7.21 17.75
CA GLY A 533 24.51 8.02 18.65
C GLY A 533 23.02 8.05 18.28
N ASP A 534 22.71 7.61 17.07
CA ASP A 534 21.40 7.49 16.46
C ASP A 534 21.18 5.98 16.23
N PRO A 535 20.27 5.33 16.98
CA PRO A 535 20.02 3.90 16.87
C PRO A 535 19.57 3.44 15.46
N ALA A 536 18.85 4.30 14.72
CA ALA A 536 18.41 3.98 13.36
C ALA A 536 19.53 3.91 12.30
N ASP A 537 20.77 4.29 12.64
CA ASP A 537 21.90 4.31 11.69
C ASP A 537 22.38 2.89 11.31
N ASP A 538 22.04 1.86 12.09
CA ASP A 538 22.40 0.46 11.80
C ASP A 538 21.23 -0.43 11.36
N ASN A 539 20.05 0.14 11.14
CA ASN A 539 18.90 -0.60 10.62
C ASN A 539 19.23 -1.32 9.29
N VAL A 540 18.64 -2.50 9.14
CA VAL A 540 18.74 -3.37 7.97
C VAL A 540 17.44 -3.25 7.19
N VAL A 541 17.55 -2.70 5.99
CA VAL A 541 16.45 -2.60 5.04
C VAL A 541 16.29 -3.92 4.28
N TYR A 542 15.04 -4.39 4.23
CA TYR A 542 14.56 -5.42 3.33
C TYR A 542 13.82 -4.75 2.18
N GLU A 543 14.30 -4.93 0.96
CA GLU A 543 13.88 -4.20 -0.24
C GLU A 543 13.34 -5.19 -1.29
N TYR A 544 12.15 -4.90 -1.80
CA TYR A 544 11.47 -5.67 -2.83
C TYR A 544 11.11 -4.75 -4.00
N ASP A 545 12.04 -4.61 -4.95
CA ASP A 545 11.87 -3.85 -6.18
C ASP A 545 11.39 -4.78 -7.30
N LEU A 546 10.16 -4.58 -7.74
CA LEU A 546 9.58 -5.38 -8.82
C LEU A 546 9.87 -4.76 -10.20
N THR A 547 8.98 -4.97 -11.16
CA THR A 547 9.23 -4.64 -12.55
C THR A 547 8.56 -3.32 -12.92
N GLY A 548 8.51 -2.99 -14.22
CA GLY A 548 7.72 -1.85 -14.71
C GLY A 548 6.42 -2.27 -15.36
N GLY A 549 5.81 -3.39 -14.97
CA GLY A 549 4.46 -3.75 -15.45
C GLY A 549 3.77 -4.80 -14.57
N ASP A 550 2.45 -4.91 -14.68
CA ASP A 550 1.53 -5.66 -13.79
C ASP A 550 2.15 -6.77 -12.90
N ASP A 551 2.56 -6.43 -11.69
CA ASP A 551 3.28 -7.27 -10.74
C ASP A 551 2.39 -7.86 -9.65
N VAL A 552 2.85 -8.96 -9.02
CA VAL A 552 2.18 -9.56 -7.85
C VAL A 552 3.21 -9.90 -6.78
N LEU A 553 3.03 -9.39 -5.58
CA LEU A 553 3.80 -9.75 -4.39
C LEU A 553 2.88 -10.27 -3.30
N ASN A 554 3.14 -11.49 -2.84
CA ASN A 554 2.60 -12.02 -1.60
C ASN A 554 3.75 -12.19 -0.62
N LEU A 555 3.76 -11.38 0.44
CA LEU A 555 4.84 -11.32 1.41
C LEU A 555 4.29 -11.56 2.82
N ASN A 556 4.80 -12.59 3.49
CA ASN A 556 4.54 -12.82 4.90
C ASN A 556 5.75 -12.41 5.76
N VAL A 557 5.53 -11.59 6.78
CA VAL A 557 6.58 -11.18 7.72
C VAL A 557 6.22 -11.60 9.13
N SER A 558 7.19 -12.23 9.81
CA SER A 558 7.00 -12.63 11.20
C SER A 558 6.85 -11.43 12.13
N ALA A 559 5.91 -11.51 13.07
CA ALA A 559 5.72 -10.51 14.12
C ALA A 559 6.99 -10.22 14.94
N ASN A 560 7.84 -11.23 15.18
CA ASN A 560 9.07 -11.02 15.96
C ASN A 560 10.13 -10.23 15.18
N VAL A 561 10.03 -10.21 13.84
CA VAL A 561 10.92 -9.41 12.98
C VAL A 561 10.45 -7.96 12.98
N LEU A 562 9.14 -7.74 12.82
CA LEU A 562 8.54 -6.41 12.81
C LEU A 562 8.71 -5.65 14.14
N GLU A 563 8.73 -6.36 15.27
CA GLU A 563 8.99 -5.72 16.58
C GLU A 563 10.46 -5.31 16.80
N HIS A 564 11.36 -5.69 15.90
CA HIS A 564 12.78 -5.39 16.01
C HIS A 564 13.07 -3.98 15.45
N GLU A 565 13.80 -3.18 16.22
CA GLU A 565 14.10 -1.78 15.86
C GLU A 565 15.06 -1.69 14.66
N ASP A 566 16.01 -2.62 14.55
CA ASP A 566 16.91 -2.73 13.40
C ASP A 566 16.24 -3.20 12.09
N PHE A 567 14.94 -3.51 12.06
CA PHE A 567 14.27 -3.99 10.85
C PHE A 567 13.52 -2.86 10.15
N GLU A 568 13.66 -2.78 8.84
CA GLU A 568 12.89 -1.91 7.95
C GLU A 568 12.50 -2.68 6.68
N LEU A 569 11.27 -2.48 6.20
CA LEU A 569 10.74 -3.09 4.99
C LEU A 569 10.29 -2.02 4.00
N GLU A 570 10.83 -2.09 2.78
CA GLU A 570 10.48 -1.26 1.64
C GLU A 570 10.00 -2.17 0.49
N ILE A 571 8.79 -1.90 -0.04
CA ILE A 571 8.22 -2.57 -1.21
C ILE A 571 7.98 -1.51 -2.29
N ASP A 572 8.57 -1.69 -3.47
CA ASP A 572 8.32 -0.85 -4.65
C ASP A 572 7.93 -1.75 -5.84
N THR A 573 6.69 -1.61 -6.34
CA THR A 573 6.23 -2.35 -7.51
C THR A 573 6.38 -1.60 -8.83
N GLY A 574 6.80 -0.34 -8.79
CA GLY A 574 7.12 0.46 -9.96
C GLY A 574 5.90 1.06 -10.66
N THR A 575 5.65 0.64 -11.90
CA THR A 575 4.47 1.09 -12.66
C THR A 575 3.77 -0.13 -13.21
N GLY A 576 2.45 -0.15 -13.27
CA GLY A 576 1.74 -1.36 -13.62
C GLY A 576 0.38 -1.37 -12.96
N ASN A 577 -0.40 -2.42 -13.17
CA ASN A 577 -1.53 -2.69 -12.28
C ASN A 577 -1.09 -3.81 -11.35
N ASP A 578 -0.64 -3.43 -10.16
CA ASP A 578 0.12 -4.27 -9.27
C ASP A 578 -0.76 -4.78 -8.12
N VAL A 579 -0.37 -5.93 -7.56
CA VAL A 579 -1.09 -6.55 -6.44
C VAL A 579 -0.09 -6.86 -5.33
N VAL A 580 -0.25 -6.21 -4.18
CA VAL A 580 0.54 -6.45 -2.98
C VAL A 580 -0.36 -7.03 -1.89
N HIS A 581 -0.05 -8.23 -1.42
CA HIS A 581 -0.56 -8.76 -0.17
C HIS A 581 0.59 -8.84 0.82
N PHE A 582 0.55 -7.96 1.81
CA PHE A 582 1.43 -7.97 2.97
C PHE A 582 0.66 -8.59 4.12
N SER A 583 1.18 -9.68 4.68
CA SER A 583 0.59 -10.32 5.86
C SER A 583 1.59 -10.31 7.00
N ASN A 584 1.12 -9.89 8.17
CA ASN A 584 1.93 -9.89 9.38
C ASN A 584 1.33 -10.82 10.43
N GLY A 585 2.18 -11.50 11.20
CA GLY A 585 1.73 -12.41 12.26
C GLY A 585 1.31 -11.70 13.55
N LEU A 586 1.05 -10.39 13.53
CA LEU A 586 0.77 -9.62 14.74
C LEU A 586 -0.63 -9.98 15.24
N ALA A 587 -0.69 -10.36 16.51
CA ALA A 587 -1.93 -10.78 17.15
C ALA A 587 -2.59 -9.59 17.87
N ASP A 588 -3.92 -9.63 17.91
CA ASP A 588 -4.80 -8.65 18.55
C ASP A 588 -4.42 -8.26 19.99
N GLY A 589 -4.79 -7.03 20.36
CA GLY A 589 -4.54 -6.47 21.69
C GLY A 589 -3.15 -5.86 21.79
N ALA A 590 -2.93 -5.00 22.80
CA ALA A 590 -1.66 -4.38 23.19
C ALA A 590 -0.54 -5.39 23.56
N SER A 591 -0.19 -6.26 22.62
CA SER A 591 0.96 -7.15 22.64
C SER A 591 2.21 -6.29 22.53
N SER A 592 3.32 -6.76 23.12
CA SER A 592 4.58 -6.01 23.01
C SER A 592 5.04 -5.90 21.55
N ALA A 593 4.73 -6.90 20.72
CA ALA A 593 5.12 -6.91 19.32
C ALA A 593 4.39 -5.82 18.53
N LEU A 594 3.08 -5.70 18.70
CA LEU A 594 2.28 -4.64 18.09
C LEU A 594 2.79 -3.26 18.52
N VAL A 595 2.85 -3.00 19.83
CA VAL A 595 3.30 -1.69 20.35
C VAL A 595 4.71 -1.34 19.87
N ASN A 596 5.62 -2.31 19.79
CA ASN A 596 6.95 -2.06 19.26
C ASN A 596 6.93 -1.76 17.76
N GLN A 597 6.15 -2.52 16.97
CA GLN A 597 6.04 -2.29 15.53
C GLN A 597 5.47 -0.90 15.23
N GLN A 598 4.43 -0.47 15.95
CA GLN A 598 3.86 0.88 15.82
C GLN A 598 4.84 1.99 16.22
N LEU A 599 5.75 1.72 17.17
CA LEU A 599 6.82 2.66 17.53
C LEU A 599 7.95 2.70 16.51
N ASN A 600 8.22 1.57 15.85
CA ASN A 600 9.28 1.46 14.86
C ASN A 600 8.85 2.04 13.50
N ASP A 601 7.56 1.95 13.16
CA ASP A 601 6.99 2.46 11.91
C ASP A 601 7.81 2.04 10.68
N ASN A 602 8.03 0.74 10.58
CA ASN A 602 9.10 0.16 9.77
C ASN A 602 8.62 -0.60 8.53
N VAL A 603 7.43 -0.29 8.03
CA VAL A 603 6.84 -0.90 6.83
C VAL A 603 6.37 0.19 5.88
N SER A 604 6.92 0.18 4.66
CA SER A 604 6.52 1.05 3.56
C SER A 604 6.16 0.24 2.31
N ILE A 605 5.05 0.62 1.66
CA ILE A 605 4.54 0.00 0.45
C ILE A 605 4.25 1.08 -0.58
N GLU A 606 4.96 1.05 -1.70
CA GLU A 606 4.78 1.93 -2.85
C GLU A 606 4.44 1.10 -4.10
N THR A 607 3.33 1.45 -4.78
CA THR A 607 2.91 0.75 -6.02
C THR A 607 2.90 1.64 -7.27
N GLY A 608 3.02 2.95 -7.08
CA GLY A 608 3.45 3.87 -8.11
C GLY A 608 2.36 4.36 -9.07
N ALA A 609 2.26 3.79 -10.28
CA ALA A 609 1.30 4.30 -11.26
C ALA A 609 0.63 3.18 -12.05
N GLY A 610 -0.69 3.25 -12.10
CA GLY A 610 -1.61 2.29 -12.68
C GLY A 610 -2.65 1.91 -11.63
N ASN A 611 -3.48 0.91 -11.90
CA ASN A 611 -4.61 0.59 -11.02
C ASN A 611 -4.20 -0.53 -10.07
N ASP A 612 -3.78 -0.15 -8.89
CA ASP A 612 -3.06 -0.98 -7.94
C ASP A 612 -3.98 -1.53 -6.85
N ARG A 613 -3.53 -2.61 -6.22
CA ARG A 613 -4.29 -3.38 -5.23
C ARG A 613 -3.39 -3.73 -4.06
N VAL A 614 -3.63 -3.13 -2.90
CA VAL A 614 -2.85 -3.38 -1.68
C VAL A 614 -3.75 -3.97 -0.60
N TRP A 615 -3.27 -5.02 0.07
CA TRP A 615 -3.87 -5.55 1.29
C TRP A 615 -2.80 -5.75 2.36
N SER A 616 -2.91 -4.99 3.44
CA SER A 616 -2.07 -5.08 4.64
C SER A 616 -2.75 -5.94 5.71
N GLU A 617 -2.81 -7.25 5.50
CA GLU A 617 -3.45 -8.18 6.44
C GLU A 617 -2.73 -8.24 7.80
N GLY A 618 -3.46 -7.94 8.87
CA GLY A 618 -2.98 -8.04 10.24
C GLY A 618 -3.05 -6.71 10.99
N ALA A 619 -2.45 -6.69 12.19
CA ALA A 619 -2.42 -5.50 13.03
C ALA A 619 -1.17 -4.65 12.77
N GLY A 620 -1.16 -3.41 13.27
CA GLY A 620 -0.02 -2.52 13.23
C GLY A 620 -0.11 -1.47 12.12
N ASN A 621 1.03 -0.83 11.88
CA ASN A 621 1.14 0.32 10.99
C ASN A 621 1.85 -0.09 9.69
N ALA A 622 1.31 0.33 8.55
CA ALA A 622 2.03 0.39 7.29
C ALA A 622 1.79 1.74 6.63
N ASN A 623 2.84 2.28 6.01
CA ASN A 623 2.77 3.47 5.18
C ASN A 623 2.56 3.05 3.72
N ILE A 624 1.37 3.31 3.17
CA ILE A 624 0.92 2.80 1.88
C ILE A 624 0.71 3.96 0.90
N SER A 625 1.35 3.91 -0.26
CA SER A 625 1.09 4.82 -1.37
C SER A 625 0.90 4.10 -2.70
N THR A 626 -0.18 4.44 -3.42
CA THR A 626 -0.53 3.83 -4.72
C THR A 626 -0.40 4.78 -5.91
N GLY A 627 -0.33 6.09 -5.65
CA GLY A 627 0.05 7.09 -6.66
C GLY A 627 -1.07 7.43 -7.65
N VAL A 628 -0.92 7.14 -8.95
CA VAL A 628 -1.94 7.56 -9.96
C VAL A 628 -2.59 6.38 -10.65
N GLY A 629 -3.92 6.28 -10.54
CA GLY A 629 -4.73 5.25 -11.17
C GLY A 629 -6.01 5.03 -10.36
N ASP A 630 -6.81 4.03 -10.72
CA ASP A 630 -7.97 3.65 -9.92
C ASP A 630 -7.55 2.50 -8.98
N ASP A 631 -7.27 2.83 -7.72
CA ASP A 631 -6.58 1.95 -6.76
C ASP A 631 -7.52 1.37 -5.70
N LEU A 632 -7.14 0.22 -5.14
CA LEU A 632 -7.85 -0.40 -4.02
C LEU A 632 -6.90 -0.77 -2.89
N VAL A 633 -7.15 -0.20 -1.71
CA VAL A 633 -6.41 -0.50 -0.48
C VAL A 633 -7.33 -1.15 0.56
N LEU A 634 -6.92 -2.30 1.08
CA LEU A 634 -7.54 -2.99 2.21
C LEU A 634 -6.59 -2.86 3.41
N ALA A 635 -6.89 -1.93 4.33
CA ALA A 635 -6.06 -1.63 5.50
C ALA A 635 -5.94 -2.84 6.43
N ASP A 636 -7.06 -3.53 6.63
CA ASP A 636 -7.15 -4.90 7.10
C ASP A 636 -8.43 -5.52 6.48
N ASN A 637 -8.50 -6.85 6.46
CA ASN A 637 -9.67 -7.57 5.94
C ASN A 637 -9.69 -9.04 6.43
N SER A 638 -9.11 -9.29 7.61
CA SER A 638 -8.82 -10.63 8.13
C SER A 638 -9.95 -11.23 9.00
N GLY A 639 -11.00 -10.46 9.29
CA GLY A 639 -12.17 -10.87 10.04
C GLY A 639 -12.89 -12.08 9.44
N ALA A 640 -13.02 -13.14 10.24
CA ALA A 640 -13.64 -14.38 9.80
C ALA A 640 -14.57 -14.96 10.87
N GLN A 641 -15.84 -15.17 10.51
CA GLN A 641 -16.77 -15.92 11.34
C GLN A 641 -16.33 -17.37 11.43
N LEU A 642 -16.07 -17.87 12.64
CA LEU A 642 -15.63 -19.25 12.86
C LEU A 642 -16.78 -20.17 13.26
N LEU A 643 -16.71 -21.43 12.83
CA LEU A 643 -17.64 -22.48 13.23
C LEU A 643 -17.55 -22.76 14.72
N THR A 644 -18.69 -22.72 15.41
CA THR A 644 -18.81 -23.03 16.85
C THR A 644 -18.96 -24.52 17.14
N GLY A 645 -19.12 -25.35 16.09
CA GLY A 645 -19.22 -26.81 16.15
C GLY A 645 -18.83 -27.49 14.83
N ASP A 646 -18.54 -28.79 14.89
CA ASP A 646 -18.20 -29.59 13.70
C ASP A 646 -19.42 -29.75 12.77
N ILE A 647 -19.22 -29.54 11.47
CA ILE A 647 -20.18 -29.89 10.42
C ILE A 647 -19.94 -31.33 10.00
N THR A 648 -20.99 -32.16 9.99
CA THR A 648 -20.88 -33.57 9.64
C THR A 648 -21.78 -33.97 8.48
N ASP A 649 -21.31 -34.89 7.63
CA ASP A 649 -22.14 -35.49 6.58
C ASP A 649 -23.20 -36.45 7.15
N ALA A 650 -24.05 -36.99 6.28
CA ALA A 650 -25.08 -37.98 6.64
C ALA A 650 -24.50 -39.30 7.19
N GLU A 651 -23.21 -39.55 6.96
CA GLU A 651 -22.46 -40.70 7.48
C GLU A 651 -21.73 -40.41 8.80
N GLY A 652 -21.77 -39.15 9.29
CA GLY A 652 -21.11 -38.68 10.50
C GLY A 652 -19.61 -38.39 10.34
N ASN A 653 -19.12 -38.21 9.11
CA ASN A 653 -17.76 -37.74 8.87
C ASN A 653 -17.72 -36.21 8.98
N VAL A 654 -16.66 -35.67 9.59
CA VAL A 654 -16.44 -34.23 9.69
C VAL A 654 -16.12 -33.68 8.30
N ILE A 655 -16.95 -32.77 7.81
CA ILE A 655 -16.75 -32.02 6.56
C ILE A 655 -15.98 -30.73 6.86
N ALA A 656 -16.30 -30.06 7.97
CA ALA A 656 -15.60 -28.89 8.47
C ALA A 656 -15.54 -28.96 10.00
N ALA A 657 -14.40 -28.59 10.58
CA ALA A 657 -14.16 -28.70 12.02
C ALA A 657 -14.53 -27.40 12.74
N THR A 658 -14.83 -27.51 14.03
CA THR A 658 -14.96 -26.37 14.93
C THR A 658 -13.71 -25.48 14.85
N GLY A 659 -13.88 -24.17 14.74
CA GLY A 659 -12.79 -23.20 14.59
C GLY A 659 -12.33 -22.96 13.14
N SER A 660 -12.81 -23.74 12.17
CA SER A 660 -12.67 -23.37 10.74
C SER A 660 -13.60 -22.21 10.39
N ALA A 661 -13.24 -21.45 9.36
CA ALA A 661 -14.12 -20.43 8.79
C ALA A 661 -15.50 -21.00 8.40
N ALA A 662 -16.56 -20.28 8.73
CA ALA A 662 -17.93 -20.66 8.46
C ALA A 662 -18.33 -20.39 7.00
N GLY A 663 -19.27 -21.18 6.47
CA GLY A 663 -19.80 -20.99 5.13
C GLY A 663 -18.85 -21.42 4.02
N LEU A 664 -19.03 -20.81 2.84
CA LEU A 664 -18.23 -21.03 1.63
C LEU A 664 -17.47 -19.79 1.17
N ASN A 665 -17.44 -18.74 2.00
CA ASN A 665 -16.80 -17.46 1.73
C ASN A 665 -15.83 -17.08 2.85
N GLU A 666 -15.04 -18.05 3.33
CA GLU A 666 -13.96 -17.80 4.32
C GLU A 666 -14.44 -17.11 5.61
N GLY A 667 -15.68 -17.35 6.03
CA GLY A 667 -16.22 -16.74 7.23
C GLY A 667 -16.71 -15.30 7.04
N ARG A 668 -16.61 -14.72 5.84
CA ARG A 668 -17.26 -13.44 5.47
C ARG A 668 -18.74 -13.63 5.21
N ALA A 669 -19.49 -12.53 5.25
CA ALA A 669 -20.93 -12.55 5.07
C ALA A 669 -21.36 -13.17 3.73
N GLN A 670 -22.47 -13.92 3.75
CA GLN A 670 -23.10 -14.46 2.55
C GLN A 670 -24.60 -14.19 2.58
N PHE A 671 -25.10 -13.57 1.52
CA PHE A 671 -26.52 -13.30 1.33
C PHE A 671 -27.11 -14.22 0.27
N VAL A 672 -28.37 -14.59 0.43
CA VAL A 672 -29.08 -15.47 -0.51
C VAL A 672 -30.42 -14.89 -0.91
N PHE A 673 -30.74 -15.04 -2.20
CA PHE A 673 -32.00 -14.58 -2.78
C PHE A 673 -32.63 -15.67 -3.63
N ASN A 674 -33.94 -15.56 -3.85
CA ASN A 674 -34.74 -16.50 -4.65
C ASN A 674 -34.56 -17.95 -4.23
N ASN A 675 -34.53 -18.17 -2.92
CA ASN A 675 -34.34 -19.44 -2.26
C ASN A 675 -35.56 -19.82 -1.39
N ALA A 676 -35.73 -21.11 -1.14
CA ALA A 676 -36.70 -21.69 -0.21
C ALA A 676 -36.03 -22.19 1.09
N THR A 677 -34.70 -22.32 1.07
CA THR A 677 -33.84 -22.63 2.21
C THR A 677 -32.67 -21.66 2.17
N THR A 678 -32.13 -21.29 3.33
CA THR A 678 -30.96 -20.39 3.43
C THR A 678 -29.63 -21.14 3.51
N ASN A 679 -29.65 -22.47 3.60
CA ASN A 679 -28.45 -23.29 3.76
C ASN A 679 -27.55 -23.21 2.52
N ILE A 680 -26.33 -22.68 2.66
CA ILE A 680 -25.42 -22.47 1.55
C ILE A 680 -24.90 -23.78 0.91
N ARG A 681 -24.88 -24.88 1.68
CA ARG A 681 -24.44 -26.21 1.21
C ARG A 681 -25.56 -27.01 0.54
N ASP A 682 -26.81 -26.66 0.78
CA ASP A 682 -28.00 -27.30 0.19
C ASP A 682 -29.09 -26.26 -0.12
N LEU A 683 -28.73 -25.29 -0.97
CA LEU A 683 -29.62 -24.20 -1.34
C LEU A 683 -30.71 -24.70 -2.31
N GLU A 684 -31.98 -24.58 -1.91
CA GLU A 684 -33.12 -24.88 -2.76
C GLU A 684 -33.66 -23.58 -3.36
N SER A 685 -33.76 -23.50 -4.69
CA SER A 685 -34.39 -22.33 -5.34
C SER A 685 -35.88 -22.25 -5.03
N ASN A 686 -36.39 -21.04 -4.83
CA ASN A 686 -37.80 -20.77 -4.52
C ASN A 686 -38.70 -21.03 -5.75
N SER A 687 -38.93 -22.29 -6.09
CA SER A 687 -39.89 -22.64 -7.14
C SER A 687 -41.31 -22.61 -6.58
N ASP A 688 -42.26 -22.00 -7.31
CA ASP A 688 -43.69 -22.08 -6.97
C ASP A 688 -44.08 -23.54 -6.65
N ALA A 689 -44.64 -23.80 -5.48
CA ALA A 689 -44.95 -25.16 -5.02
C ALA A 689 -45.81 -25.96 -6.02
N ASP A 690 -46.60 -25.27 -6.84
CA ASP A 690 -47.42 -25.85 -7.93
C ASP A 690 -46.62 -26.30 -9.16
N LEU A 691 -45.33 -25.94 -9.27
CA LEU A 691 -44.40 -26.31 -10.34
C LEU A 691 -43.64 -27.62 -10.06
N SER A 692 -43.51 -28.04 -8.80
CA SER A 692 -42.82 -29.29 -8.43
C SER A 692 -43.46 -30.55 -9.04
N ASP A 693 -44.76 -30.50 -9.35
CA ASP A 693 -45.52 -31.56 -10.05
C ASP A 693 -45.64 -31.30 -11.58
N GLY A 694 -44.54 -30.87 -12.24
CA GLY A 694 -44.48 -30.82 -13.72
C GLY A 694 -43.46 -29.91 -14.40
N ALA A 695 -42.59 -29.19 -13.67
CA ALA A 695 -41.83 -28.05 -14.19
C ALA A 695 -40.42 -28.30 -14.74
N ASN A 696 -40.15 -29.46 -15.34
CA ASN A 696 -38.94 -29.58 -16.16
C ASN A 696 -39.07 -28.67 -17.40
N GLY A 697 -38.44 -27.49 -17.36
CA GLY A 697 -38.28 -26.56 -18.47
C GLY A 697 -39.20 -25.33 -18.50
N ASN A 698 -39.90 -24.99 -17.40
CA ASN A 698 -40.67 -23.73 -17.30
C ASN A 698 -39.91 -22.70 -16.45
N ALA A 699 -39.71 -21.49 -16.96
CA ALA A 699 -39.03 -20.42 -16.24
C ALA A 699 -39.91 -19.87 -15.09
N GLN A 700 -39.32 -19.72 -13.90
CA GLN A 700 -39.94 -19.00 -12.80
C GLN A 700 -40.18 -17.54 -13.22
N SER A 701 -41.43 -17.09 -13.15
CA SER A 701 -41.86 -15.81 -13.70
C SER A 701 -42.76 -15.05 -12.73
N PHE A 702 -42.54 -13.76 -12.60
CA PHE A 702 -43.27 -12.82 -11.76
C PHE A 702 -44.17 -11.93 -12.63
N THR A 703 -45.35 -11.60 -12.12
CA THR A 703 -46.21 -10.58 -12.73
C THR A 703 -46.04 -9.29 -11.96
N VAL A 704 -45.37 -8.32 -12.57
CA VAL A 704 -45.10 -7.00 -12.00
C VAL A 704 -46.06 -5.96 -12.58
N GLY A 705 -46.67 -5.15 -11.70
CA GLY A 705 -47.55 -4.04 -12.09
C GLY A 705 -46.80 -2.72 -12.18
N GLY A 706 -47.51 -1.63 -12.49
CA GLY A 706 -46.94 -0.27 -12.48
C GLY A 706 -46.58 0.29 -13.86
N PHE A 707 -46.81 -0.47 -14.94
CA PHE A 707 -46.42 -0.04 -16.29
C PHE A 707 -47.53 0.67 -17.06
N ALA A 708 -47.17 1.72 -17.79
CA ALA A 708 -48.08 2.52 -18.59
C ALA A 708 -48.08 2.05 -20.06
N ALA A 709 -49.21 1.49 -20.51
CA ALA A 709 -49.38 1.00 -21.89
C ALA A 709 -49.23 2.09 -22.97
N ASN A 710 -49.22 3.37 -22.61
CA ASN A 710 -49.04 4.52 -23.49
C ASN A 710 -47.71 5.27 -23.27
N ALA A 711 -46.81 4.76 -22.43
CA ALA A 711 -45.49 5.34 -22.26
C ALA A 711 -44.60 5.12 -23.49
N SER A 712 -43.72 6.08 -23.76
CA SER A 712 -42.67 5.98 -24.78
C SER A 712 -41.52 5.08 -24.33
N SER A 713 -41.30 4.94 -23.04
CA SER A 713 -40.38 3.99 -22.41
C SER A 713 -40.99 3.43 -21.12
N ASN A 714 -40.81 2.14 -20.87
CA ASN A 714 -41.14 1.51 -19.60
C ASN A 714 -39.90 0.71 -19.16
N THR A 715 -39.36 1.01 -17.99
CA THR A 715 -38.25 0.27 -17.39
C THR A 715 -38.67 -0.31 -16.05
N PHE A 716 -38.14 -1.48 -15.75
CA PHE A 716 -38.16 -2.08 -14.42
C PHE A 716 -36.73 -1.97 -13.88
N SER A 717 -36.54 -1.05 -12.95
CA SER A 717 -35.24 -0.68 -12.37
C SER A 717 -35.02 -1.50 -11.11
N ILE A 718 -33.81 -2.03 -10.97
CA ILE A 718 -33.33 -2.73 -9.79
C ILE A 718 -32.21 -1.86 -9.21
N ALA A 719 -32.42 -1.32 -8.01
CA ALA A 719 -31.38 -0.63 -7.26
C ALA A 719 -30.83 -1.58 -6.20
N VAL A 720 -29.51 -1.72 -6.14
CA VAL A 720 -28.80 -2.43 -5.09
C VAL A 720 -28.07 -1.37 -4.28
N ASN A 721 -28.34 -1.32 -2.98
CA ASN A 721 -27.61 -0.48 -2.04
C ASN A 721 -26.82 -1.39 -1.09
N PHE A 722 -25.52 -1.17 -0.99
CA PHE A 722 -24.66 -1.84 -0.02
C PHE A 722 -23.97 -0.78 0.85
N MET A 723 -24.28 -0.74 2.14
CA MET A 723 -23.69 0.20 3.12
C MET A 723 -23.74 1.68 2.66
N GLY A 724 -24.78 2.06 1.90
CA GLY A 724 -24.92 3.40 1.34
C GLY A 724 -24.52 3.54 -0.12
N TYR A 725 -23.62 2.69 -0.63
CA TYR A 725 -23.22 2.67 -2.05
C TYR A 725 -24.32 2.07 -2.92
N GLU A 726 -24.86 2.83 -3.87
CA GLU A 726 -25.99 2.42 -4.71
C GLU A 726 -25.62 2.25 -6.19
N ALA A 727 -25.99 1.10 -6.76
CA ALA A 727 -25.95 0.84 -8.19
C ALA A 727 -27.33 0.45 -8.74
N THR A 728 -27.70 0.99 -9.90
CA THR A 728 -29.01 0.72 -10.53
C THR A 728 -28.87 0.09 -11.92
N THR A 729 -29.60 -1.00 -12.16
CA THR A 729 -29.73 -1.64 -13.48
C THR A 729 -31.18 -1.68 -13.99
N ASP A 730 -31.36 -1.40 -15.28
CA ASP A 730 -32.67 -1.30 -15.93
C ASP A 730 -33.02 -2.48 -16.84
N ILE A 731 -34.19 -3.10 -16.60
CA ILE A 731 -34.83 -4.03 -17.53
C ILE A 731 -35.85 -3.30 -18.40
N ASN A 732 -35.55 -3.16 -19.70
CA ASN A 732 -36.45 -2.54 -20.67
C ASN A 732 -37.71 -3.39 -20.94
N ILE A 733 -38.89 -2.85 -20.66
CA ILE A 733 -40.18 -3.52 -20.87
C ILE A 733 -40.85 -3.00 -22.15
N ALA A 734 -40.86 -3.84 -23.19
CA ALA A 734 -41.56 -3.51 -24.43
C ALA A 734 -43.07 -3.33 -24.19
N THR A 735 -43.65 -2.25 -24.73
CA THR A 735 -45.10 -1.97 -24.59
C THR A 735 -46.00 -3.09 -25.10
N SER A 736 -45.53 -3.92 -26.04
CA SER A 736 -46.24 -5.11 -26.52
C SER A 736 -46.40 -6.20 -25.46
N ASN A 737 -45.58 -6.18 -24.41
CA ASN A 737 -45.55 -7.17 -23.34
C ASN A 737 -46.37 -6.73 -22.12
N ILE A 738 -46.95 -5.52 -22.14
CA ILE A 738 -47.78 -4.99 -21.06
C ILE A 738 -49.24 -5.38 -21.29
N ASN A 739 -49.84 -6.10 -20.34
CA ASN A 739 -51.25 -6.46 -20.35
C ASN A 739 -51.94 -5.96 -19.07
N GLY A 740 -52.86 -5.02 -19.22
CA GLY A 740 -53.60 -4.46 -18.07
C GLY A 740 -52.74 -3.64 -17.10
N GLY A 741 -51.59 -3.12 -17.55
CA GLY A 741 -50.63 -2.40 -16.71
C GLY A 741 -49.56 -3.31 -16.07
N ASN A 742 -49.58 -4.60 -16.39
CA ASN A 742 -48.66 -5.59 -15.84
C ASN A 742 -47.74 -6.16 -16.92
N ALA A 743 -46.51 -6.51 -16.55
CA ALA A 743 -45.55 -7.24 -17.36
C ALA A 743 -45.14 -8.55 -16.67
N THR A 744 -44.61 -9.50 -17.45
CA THR A 744 -44.04 -10.75 -16.93
C THR A 744 -42.52 -10.67 -17.00
N ILE A 745 -41.84 -10.88 -15.88
CA ILE A 745 -40.37 -10.88 -15.75
C ILE A 745 -39.94 -12.21 -15.14
N THR A 746 -38.82 -12.79 -15.56
CA THR A 746 -38.32 -14.05 -14.99
C THR A 746 -37.31 -13.83 -13.87
N ALA A 747 -37.14 -14.82 -13.00
CA ALA A 747 -36.09 -14.81 -11.98
C ALA A 747 -34.69 -14.66 -12.59
N LEU A 748 -34.44 -15.33 -13.72
CA LEU A 748 -33.17 -15.18 -14.44
C LEU A 748 -32.91 -13.75 -14.91
N GLN A 749 -33.94 -12.99 -15.29
CA GLN A 749 -33.77 -11.60 -15.68
C GLN A 749 -33.45 -10.71 -14.47
N ILE A 750 -34.09 -10.98 -13.32
CA ILE A 750 -33.82 -10.24 -12.07
C ILE A 750 -32.43 -10.57 -11.55
N ASN A 751 -32.06 -11.85 -11.45
CA ASN A 751 -30.72 -12.27 -11.03
C ASN A 751 -29.63 -11.66 -11.91
N GLN A 752 -29.85 -11.61 -13.24
CA GLN A 752 -28.89 -10.97 -14.13
C GLN A 752 -28.80 -9.46 -13.93
N ALA A 753 -29.92 -8.78 -13.68
CA ALA A 753 -29.89 -7.35 -13.37
C ALA A 753 -29.19 -7.06 -12.04
N ILE A 754 -29.38 -7.89 -11.00
CA ILE A 754 -28.66 -7.75 -9.73
C ILE A 754 -27.16 -7.99 -9.93
N LYS A 755 -26.77 -9.03 -10.69
CA LYS A 755 -25.35 -9.27 -11.01
C LYS A 755 -24.72 -8.17 -11.85
N GLU A 756 -25.48 -7.56 -12.76
CA GLU A 756 -25.02 -6.41 -13.54
C GLU A 756 -24.89 -5.15 -12.67
N ALA A 757 -25.80 -4.94 -11.72
CA ALA A 757 -25.71 -3.84 -10.76
C ALA A 757 -24.54 -3.99 -9.78
N ILE A 758 -24.22 -5.22 -9.33
CA ILE A 758 -23.10 -5.44 -8.40
C ILE A 758 -21.78 -5.59 -9.15
N ASN A 759 -21.65 -6.60 -10.01
CA ASN A 759 -20.35 -6.95 -10.61
C ASN A 759 -19.96 -6.03 -11.78
N GLY A 760 -20.84 -5.12 -12.20
CA GLY A 760 -20.61 -4.18 -13.29
C GLY A 760 -20.50 -2.72 -12.83
N ASP A 761 -20.67 -2.47 -11.54
CA ASP A 761 -20.48 -1.17 -10.90
C ASP A 761 -19.04 -1.02 -10.42
N ASP A 762 -18.51 0.20 -10.44
CA ASP A 762 -17.09 0.42 -10.14
C ASP A 762 -16.76 0.22 -8.67
N VAL A 763 -17.66 0.59 -7.75
CA VAL A 763 -17.46 0.43 -6.31
C VAL A 763 -17.97 -0.94 -5.83
N LEU A 764 -19.22 -1.31 -6.16
CA LEU A 764 -19.82 -2.53 -5.61
C LEU A 764 -19.13 -3.80 -6.08
N LYS A 765 -18.44 -3.80 -7.23
CA LYS A 765 -17.66 -4.96 -7.69
C LYS A 765 -16.47 -5.22 -6.76
N GLU A 766 -15.99 -4.24 -6.01
CA GLU A 766 -14.87 -4.39 -5.06
C GLU A 766 -15.35 -4.82 -3.67
N LEU A 767 -16.59 -4.48 -3.30
CA LEU A 767 -17.17 -4.81 -1.99
C LEU A 767 -17.96 -6.13 -1.99
N LEU A 768 -18.57 -6.51 -3.11
CA LEU A 768 -19.47 -7.65 -3.22
C LEU A 768 -19.18 -8.51 -4.46
N LEU A 769 -19.62 -9.76 -4.42
CA LEU A 769 -19.65 -10.66 -5.59
C LEU A 769 -21.01 -11.37 -5.70
N ALA A 770 -21.75 -11.05 -6.76
CA ALA A 770 -23.02 -11.71 -7.05
C ALA A 770 -22.85 -12.89 -8.04
N LYS A 771 -23.27 -14.10 -7.64
CA LYS A 771 -23.11 -15.34 -8.41
C LYS A 771 -24.37 -16.21 -8.43
N ASP A 772 -24.53 -17.00 -9.49
CA ASP A 772 -25.65 -17.94 -9.59
C ASP A 772 -25.50 -19.07 -8.58
N GLY A 773 -26.57 -19.36 -7.84
CA GLY A 773 -26.66 -20.53 -6.95
C GLY A 773 -27.28 -21.75 -7.61
N ASN A 774 -27.60 -22.77 -6.82
CA ASN A 774 -28.32 -23.96 -7.29
C ASN A 774 -29.74 -23.58 -7.80
N GLY A 775 -30.05 -23.94 -9.05
CA GLY A 775 -31.35 -23.62 -9.65
C GLY A 775 -31.42 -22.18 -10.15
N ASN A 776 -32.45 -21.42 -9.76
CA ASN A 776 -32.55 -19.97 -10.02
C ASN A 776 -32.22 -19.13 -8.77
N SER A 777 -31.64 -19.73 -7.72
CA SER A 777 -31.19 -18.97 -6.56
C SER A 777 -30.01 -18.06 -6.94
N LEU A 778 -29.79 -17.03 -6.13
CA LEU A 778 -28.69 -16.08 -6.26
C LEU A 778 -27.96 -16.00 -4.93
N ILE A 779 -26.63 -15.98 -4.97
CA ILE A 779 -25.76 -15.80 -3.82
C ILE A 779 -25.04 -14.47 -4.03
N VAL A 780 -24.95 -13.66 -2.99
CA VAL A 780 -24.10 -12.46 -2.95
C VAL A 780 -23.12 -12.64 -1.81
N ASP A 781 -21.84 -12.75 -2.13
CA ASP A 781 -20.75 -12.87 -1.16
C ASP A 781 -20.21 -11.47 -0.84
N SER A 782 -19.89 -11.21 0.43
CA SER A 782 -19.06 -10.06 0.81
C SER A 782 -17.60 -10.32 0.45
N LYS A 783 -16.93 -9.32 -0.13
CA LYS A 783 -15.47 -9.32 -0.35
C LYS A 783 -14.72 -8.69 0.83
N ILE A 784 -15.41 -7.91 1.64
CA ILE A 784 -14.91 -7.33 2.87
C ILE A 784 -15.36 -8.14 4.09
N ASP A 785 -14.58 -8.09 5.15
CA ASP A 785 -14.89 -8.61 6.47
C ASP A 785 -15.86 -7.67 7.22
N GLY A 786 -16.07 -7.94 8.50
CA GLY A 786 -17.06 -7.23 9.31
C GLY A 786 -18.32 -8.06 9.58
N ALA A 787 -18.92 -7.82 10.73
CA ALA A 787 -20.22 -8.37 11.10
C ALA A 787 -21.34 -7.56 10.43
N MET A 788 -21.84 -8.08 9.31
CA MET A 788 -22.90 -7.44 8.52
C MET A 788 -24.28 -7.63 9.15
N GLU A 789 -25.15 -6.65 8.93
CA GLU A 789 -26.57 -6.66 9.24
C GLU A 789 -27.43 -6.78 7.96
N LEU A 790 -28.66 -7.27 8.07
CA LEU A 790 -29.55 -7.39 6.90
C LEU A 790 -29.90 -6.05 6.24
N SER A 791 -29.74 -4.95 6.96
CA SER A 791 -29.92 -3.60 6.42
C SER A 791 -28.78 -3.17 5.51
N ASP A 792 -27.62 -3.80 5.61
CA ASP A 792 -26.42 -3.37 4.90
C ASP A 792 -26.52 -3.71 3.42
N LEU A 793 -27.33 -4.70 3.02
CA LEU A 793 -27.66 -5.00 1.63
C LEU A 793 -29.16 -4.88 1.38
N ASN A 794 -29.58 -3.88 0.59
CA ASN A 794 -30.97 -3.70 0.19
C ASN A 794 -31.13 -3.80 -1.33
N ILE A 795 -32.21 -4.46 -1.78
CA ILE A 795 -32.57 -4.56 -3.19
C ILE A 795 -33.96 -3.97 -3.41
N GLU A 796 -34.01 -2.85 -4.11
CA GLU A 796 -35.26 -2.16 -4.43
C GLU A 796 -35.67 -2.35 -5.89
N PHE A 797 -36.99 -2.42 -6.09
CA PHE A 797 -37.58 -2.59 -7.41
C PHE A 797 -38.51 -1.43 -7.73
N THR A 798 -38.28 -0.76 -8.85
CA THR A 798 -39.08 0.38 -9.28
C THR A 798 -39.52 0.21 -10.73
N SER A 799 -40.74 0.67 -11.06
CA SER A 799 -41.13 0.87 -12.45
C SER A 799 -41.06 2.33 -12.82
N THR A 800 -40.36 2.62 -13.91
CA THR A 800 -40.23 3.98 -14.44
C THR A 800 -40.91 4.07 -15.80
N ASN A 801 -41.86 5.00 -15.89
CA ASN A 801 -42.67 5.21 -17.08
C ASN A 801 -42.45 6.60 -17.66
N VAL A 802 -42.04 6.70 -18.92
CA VAL A 802 -41.91 8.00 -19.59
C VAL A 802 -43.14 8.27 -20.45
N VAL A 803 -43.99 9.21 -20.04
CA VAL A 803 -45.19 9.61 -20.79
C VAL A 803 -45.05 11.06 -21.22
N ASN A 804 -45.00 11.31 -22.55
CA ASN A 804 -44.82 12.66 -23.12
C ASN A 804 -43.58 13.41 -22.59
N GLY A 805 -42.51 12.69 -22.26
CA GLY A 805 -41.28 13.27 -21.71
C GLY A 805 -41.30 13.54 -20.20
N THR A 806 -42.32 13.06 -19.48
CA THR A 806 -42.36 13.07 -18.01
C THR A 806 -42.17 11.66 -17.50
N SER A 807 -41.16 11.45 -16.65
CA SER A 807 -40.93 10.19 -15.93
C SER A 807 -41.84 10.10 -14.71
N THR A 808 -42.45 8.94 -14.49
CA THR A 808 -43.19 8.62 -13.26
C THR A 808 -42.73 7.28 -12.75
N GLU A 809 -42.29 7.27 -11.49
CA GLU A 809 -41.75 6.11 -10.80
C GLU A 809 -42.79 5.52 -9.86
N THR A 810 -42.75 4.20 -9.68
CA THR A 810 -43.63 3.48 -8.78
C THR A 810 -42.88 2.28 -8.21
N ALA A 811 -42.65 2.29 -6.89
CA ALA A 811 -42.07 1.18 -6.17
C ALA A 811 -42.90 -0.10 -6.37
N ILE A 812 -42.21 -1.22 -6.54
CA ILE A 812 -42.76 -2.55 -6.79
C ILE A 812 -42.34 -3.47 -5.65
N THR A 813 -43.32 -4.16 -5.06
CA THR A 813 -43.05 -5.28 -4.17
C THR A 813 -43.25 -6.58 -4.93
N LEU A 814 -42.23 -7.43 -4.98
CA LEU A 814 -42.36 -8.80 -5.48
C LEU A 814 -43.06 -9.63 -4.39
N ALA A 815 -44.37 -9.82 -4.52
CA ALA A 815 -45.19 -10.40 -3.45
C ALA A 815 -44.82 -11.87 -3.14
N ALA A 816 -44.63 -12.15 -1.84
CA ALA A 816 -44.44 -13.49 -1.28
C ALA A 816 -45.69 -14.39 -1.46
N GLN A 817 -45.47 -15.70 -1.65
CA GLN A 817 -46.49 -16.71 -1.38
C GLN A 817 -46.47 -17.02 0.13
N ALA A 818 -47.58 -17.56 0.66
CA ALA A 818 -47.91 -17.57 2.09
C ALA A 818 -47.07 -18.51 3.00
N ASP A 819 -45.90 -19.01 2.57
CA ASP A 819 -44.95 -19.74 3.43
C ASP A 819 -43.63 -18.92 3.54
N THR A 820 -43.63 -18.13 4.60
CA THR A 820 -42.57 -17.42 5.37
C THR A 820 -41.47 -16.54 4.78
N ASP A 821 -41.01 -16.62 3.52
CA ASP A 821 -39.90 -15.75 3.05
C ASP A 821 -40.17 -15.12 1.66
N GLY A 822 -39.81 -13.84 1.47
CA GLY A 822 -39.95 -13.14 0.19
C GLY A 822 -38.96 -13.63 -0.89
N TYR A 823 -39.37 -13.65 -2.17
CA TYR A 823 -38.54 -14.17 -3.28
C TYR A 823 -37.20 -13.43 -3.48
N TYR A 824 -37.10 -12.16 -3.12
CA TYR A 824 -35.88 -11.33 -3.25
C TYR A 824 -35.76 -10.42 -2.03
N GLU A 825 -36.14 -10.95 -0.86
CA GLU A 825 -35.85 -10.31 0.42
C GLU A 825 -34.40 -10.64 0.78
N THR A 826 -33.65 -9.67 1.31
CA THR A 826 -32.29 -9.91 1.78
C THR A 826 -32.33 -10.85 2.97
N GLN A 827 -31.58 -11.94 2.89
CA GLN A 827 -31.45 -12.93 3.95
C GLN A 827 -30.00 -13.40 4.00
N PHE A 828 -29.49 -13.64 5.21
CA PHE A 828 -28.23 -14.34 5.37
C PHE A 828 -28.39 -15.80 4.95
N ALA A 829 -27.34 -16.31 4.32
CA ALA A 829 -27.16 -17.74 4.17
C ALA A 829 -26.86 -18.34 5.54
N THR A 830 -27.08 -19.64 5.68
CA THR A 830 -26.73 -20.38 6.90
C THR A 830 -25.83 -21.57 6.57
N ASP A 831 -25.07 -22.05 7.56
CA ASP A 831 -24.21 -23.22 7.41
C ASP A 831 -24.47 -24.29 8.49
N ASP A 832 -25.29 -25.29 8.17
CA ASP A 832 -25.50 -26.49 9.01
C ASP A 832 -25.96 -27.70 8.18
N LEU A 833 -25.47 -28.90 8.45
CA LEU A 833 -25.96 -30.15 7.87
C LEU A 833 -26.40 -31.09 8.99
N ASN A 834 -27.68 -31.49 9.05
CA ASN A 834 -28.06 -32.59 9.95
C ASN A 834 -27.32 -33.86 9.52
N GLY A 835 -26.98 -34.72 10.47
CA GLY A 835 -26.39 -36.06 10.21
C GLY A 835 -27.29 -37.05 9.45
N ASP A 836 -28.38 -36.61 8.81
CA ASP A 836 -29.15 -37.36 7.81
C ASP A 836 -29.23 -36.66 6.43
N GLY A 837 -28.49 -35.56 6.25
CA GLY A 837 -28.48 -34.73 5.04
C GLY A 837 -29.70 -33.81 4.89
N THR A 838 -30.40 -33.48 5.98
CA THR A 838 -31.52 -32.51 5.98
C THR A 838 -31.20 -31.23 6.76
N VAL A 839 -32.03 -30.19 6.62
CA VAL A 839 -31.83 -28.87 7.27
C VAL A 839 -32.12 -28.93 8.79
N ALA A 840 -31.20 -28.44 9.62
CA ALA A 840 -31.45 -28.22 11.05
C ALA A 840 -32.39 -27.02 11.23
N THR A 841 -33.65 -27.25 11.61
CA THR A 841 -34.62 -26.16 11.83
C THR A 841 -34.47 -25.45 13.19
N ASP A 842 -33.45 -25.78 13.99
CA ASP A 842 -33.23 -25.25 15.34
C ASP A 842 -31.72 -25.34 15.66
N GLY A 843 -30.95 -24.29 15.33
CA GLY A 843 -29.49 -24.22 15.57
C GLY A 843 -28.60 -23.75 14.41
N SER A 844 -29.15 -23.37 13.25
CA SER A 844 -28.36 -22.86 12.12
C SER A 844 -27.80 -21.47 12.44
N GLU A 845 -26.47 -21.29 12.37
CA GLU A 845 -25.82 -19.99 12.49
C GLU A 845 -25.95 -19.23 11.15
N ASP A 846 -26.36 -17.96 11.22
CA ASP A 846 -26.38 -17.06 10.06
C ASP A 846 -24.93 -16.70 9.69
N LEU A 847 -24.65 -16.65 8.39
CA LEU A 847 -23.35 -16.27 7.84
C LEU A 847 -23.27 -14.75 7.71
N THR A 848 -23.13 -14.08 8.86
CA THR A 848 -23.11 -12.63 8.99
C THR A 848 -21.74 -12.02 8.73
N GLY A 849 -20.67 -12.82 8.68
CA GLY A 849 -19.32 -12.28 8.80
C GLY A 849 -18.93 -12.02 10.26
N ALA A 850 -17.71 -11.54 10.46
CA ALA A 850 -17.21 -11.08 11.75
C ALA A 850 -16.19 -9.96 11.52
N ASP A 851 -16.16 -9.00 12.44
CA ASP A 851 -15.11 -7.99 12.51
C ASP A 851 -13.75 -8.65 12.72
N SER A 852 -12.71 -8.01 12.21
CA SER A 852 -11.35 -8.37 12.53
C SER A 852 -11.04 -8.13 14.01
N GLY A 853 -10.09 -8.90 14.52
CA GLY A 853 -9.49 -8.62 15.83
C GLY A 853 -8.26 -7.71 15.73
N ALA A 854 -7.71 -7.52 14.53
CA ALA A 854 -6.50 -6.75 14.31
C ALA A 854 -6.70 -5.27 14.62
N GLU A 855 -5.67 -4.63 15.17
CA GLU A 855 -5.62 -3.18 15.40
C GLU A 855 -4.91 -2.58 14.18
N SER A 856 -5.69 -2.20 13.15
CA SER A 856 -5.19 -1.62 11.89
C SER A 856 -5.02 -0.12 12.04
N ASP A 857 -3.78 0.35 11.92
CA ASP A 857 -3.41 1.75 12.16
C ASP A 857 -2.52 2.24 11.00
N ASN A 858 -2.96 2.00 9.76
CA ASN A 858 -2.19 2.30 8.56
C ASN A 858 -2.28 3.78 8.18
N VAL A 859 -1.26 4.28 7.48
CA VAL A 859 -1.31 5.58 6.78
C VAL A 859 -1.42 5.32 5.29
N ILE A 860 -2.48 5.82 4.66
CA ILE A 860 -2.88 5.46 3.30
C ILE A 860 -2.99 6.73 2.44
N ASN A 861 -2.20 6.80 1.37
CA ASN A 861 -2.25 7.87 0.38
C ASN A 861 -2.40 7.27 -1.04
N VAL A 862 -3.63 7.31 -1.55
CA VAL A 862 -3.97 6.74 -2.86
C VAL A 862 -3.74 7.69 -4.04
N GLY A 863 -3.22 8.89 -3.78
CA GLY A 863 -2.94 9.88 -4.81
C GLY A 863 -4.17 10.27 -5.65
N ALA A 864 -4.16 10.04 -6.97
CA ALA A 864 -5.21 10.54 -7.86
C ALA A 864 -5.82 9.48 -8.79
N GLY A 865 -7.10 9.19 -8.57
CA GLY A 865 -7.99 8.57 -9.54
C GLY A 865 -9.37 8.30 -8.96
N THR A 866 -9.95 7.14 -9.27
CA THR A 866 -11.17 6.66 -8.62
C THR A 866 -10.79 5.52 -7.70
N ASP A 867 -10.64 5.82 -6.42
CA ASP A 867 -9.93 4.96 -5.47
C ASP A 867 -10.91 4.38 -4.44
N GLU A 868 -10.69 3.14 -4.04
CA GLU A 868 -11.45 2.46 -3.00
C GLU A 868 -10.54 2.11 -1.80
N ILE A 869 -10.91 2.60 -0.62
CA ILE A 869 -10.16 2.41 0.63
C ILE A 869 -11.08 1.69 1.62
N VAL A 870 -10.75 0.47 2.00
CA VAL A 870 -11.47 -0.29 3.03
C VAL A 870 -10.64 -0.29 4.30
N LEU A 871 -11.12 0.44 5.30
CA LEU A 871 -10.47 0.56 6.61
C LEU A 871 -10.76 -0.67 7.48
N GLY A 872 -9.89 -0.90 8.46
CA GLY A 872 -9.96 -2.05 9.35
C GLY A 872 -11.25 -2.07 10.18
N THR A 873 -11.81 -3.27 10.39
CA THR A 873 -13.03 -3.45 11.20
C THR A 873 -12.73 -3.68 12.68
N GLY A 874 -11.45 -3.68 13.08
CA GLY A 874 -11.03 -3.92 14.44
C GLY A 874 -11.50 -2.84 15.41
N ALA A 875 -11.93 -3.25 16.61
CA ALA A 875 -12.56 -2.35 17.58
C ALA A 875 -11.70 -1.17 18.09
N VAL A 876 -10.40 -1.16 17.77
CA VAL A 876 -9.44 -0.10 18.12
C VAL A 876 -8.58 0.31 16.92
N SER A 877 -8.95 -0.11 15.71
CA SER A 877 -8.31 0.35 14.47
C SER A 877 -8.50 1.86 14.34
N ASN A 878 -7.46 2.56 13.91
CA ASN A 878 -7.44 4.01 13.71
C ASN A 878 -6.66 4.36 12.43
N ASP A 879 -7.16 3.89 11.28
CA ASP A 879 -6.49 4.11 10.02
C ASP A 879 -6.52 5.62 9.63
N THR A 880 -5.47 6.07 8.97
CA THR A 880 -5.29 7.45 8.50
C THR A 880 -5.32 7.48 6.98
N VAL A 881 -6.24 8.26 6.40
CA VAL A 881 -6.29 8.55 4.97
C VAL A 881 -5.65 9.91 4.73
N GLU A 882 -4.46 9.90 4.13
CA GLU A 882 -3.65 11.08 3.85
C GLU A 882 -3.96 11.66 2.48
N PHE A 883 -4.18 12.98 2.44
CA PHE A 883 -4.35 13.72 1.20
C PHE A 883 -3.17 14.65 0.94
N THR A 884 -2.52 14.45 -0.20
CA THR A 884 -1.50 15.35 -0.75
C THR A 884 -1.86 15.79 -2.16
N GLY A 885 -1.36 16.93 -2.63
CA GLY A 885 -1.63 17.40 -4.00
C GLY A 885 -3.01 18.02 -4.23
N TYR A 886 -3.54 17.96 -5.45
CA TYR A 886 -4.85 18.53 -5.79
C TYR A 886 -5.51 17.79 -6.95
N ASN A 887 -6.84 17.69 -6.92
CA ASN A 887 -7.66 16.94 -7.88
C ASN A 887 -7.39 15.43 -7.82
N ASN A 888 -7.36 14.89 -6.60
CA ASN A 888 -7.20 13.48 -6.22
C ASN A 888 -8.44 12.62 -6.60
N GLY A 889 -9.17 13.03 -7.64
CA GLY A 889 -10.36 12.34 -8.13
C GLY A 889 -11.45 12.07 -7.08
N VAL A 890 -11.92 10.82 -7.02
CA VAL A 890 -13.01 10.34 -6.16
C VAL A 890 -12.47 9.20 -5.29
N ASN A 891 -12.59 9.32 -3.98
CA ASN A 891 -12.08 8.35 -3.01
C ASN A 891 -13.27 7.78 -2.24
N THR A 892 -13.59 6.52 -2.47
CA THR A 892 -14.61 5.77 -1.72
C THR A 892 -13.97 5.19 -0.47
N ILE A 893 -14.46 5.56 0.71
CA ILE A 893 -13.89 5.17 2.00
C ILE A 893 -14.92 4.34 2.77
N VAL A 894 -14.62 3.06 2.95
CA VAL A 894 -15.48 2.07 3.61
C VAL A 894 -15.00 1.84 5.03
N ASN A 895 -15.94 1.62 5.95
CA ASN A 895 -15.70 1.39 7.38
C ASN A 895 -15.11 2.58 8.15
N PHE A 896 -15.22 3.81 7.63
CA PHE A 896 -14.81 4.99 8.39
C PHE A 896 -15.60 5.13 9.69
N THR A 897 -14.89 5.08 10.82
CA THR A 897 -15.41 5.16 12.17
C THR A 897 -15.20 6.56 12.73
N ASP A 898 -16.25 7.12 13.33
CA ASP A 898 -16.08 8.35 14.11
C ASP A 898 -15.33 8.05 15.43
N GLY A 899 -14.57 9.01 15.95
CA GLY A 899 -13.89 8.87 17.25
C GLY A 899 -14.83 8.77 18.45
N VAL A 900 -16.15 8.66 18.22
CA VAL A 900 -17.18 8.55 19.24
C VAL A 900 -17.69 7.13 19.28
N VAL A 901 -17.08 6.30 20.13
CA VAL A 901 -17.72 5.03 20.50
C VAL A 901 -19.11 5.31 21.13
N GLU A 902 -20.17 5.24 20.33
CA GLU A 902 -21.52 4.89 20.76
C GLU A 902 -21.40 3.48 21.34
N GLY A 903 -21.22 3.40 22.66
CA GLY A 903 -21.00 2.15 23.39
C GLY A 903 -21.92 1.02 22.92
N GLY A 904 -21.37 0.14 22.08
CA GLY A 904 -21.91 -1.17 21.79
C GLY A 904 -22.22 -1.89 23.09
N SER A 905 -23.37 -2.56 23.12
CA SER A 905 -24.02 -3.12 24.30
C SER A 905 -23.13 -4.13 25.07
N GLY A 906 -22.25 -3.63 25.93
CA GLY A 906 -21.37 -4.46 26.75
C GLY A 906 -20.46 -3.70 27.71
N SER A 907 -20.07 -2.47 27.37
CA SER A 907 -19.29 -1.61 28.26
C SER A 907 -20.18 -0.48 28.77
N THR A 908 -20.53 -0.49 30.06
CA THR A 908 -21.17 0.66 30.68
C THR A 908 -20.16 1.80 30.68
N ALA A 909 -20.46 2.86 29.93
CA ALA A 909 -19.81 4.17 29.95
C ALA A 909 -19.14 4.45 31.30
N ALA A 910 -17.90 4.92 31.28
CA ALA A 910 -17.15 5.35 32.46
C ALA A 910 -18.03 6.32 33.28
N THR A 911 -18.77 5.80 34.24
CA THR A 911 -19.53 6.64 35.14
C THR A 911 -18.50 7.32 36.04
N PRO A 912 -18.48 8.66 36.14
CA PRO A 912 -17.56 9.33 37.04
C PRO A 912 -17.66 8.73 38.44
N GLU A 913 -16.51 8.53 39.09
CA GLU A 913 -16.47 7.94 40.42
C GLU A 913 -17.36 8.76 41.36
N GLN A 914 -18.31 8.09 42.02
CA GLN A 914 -19.30 8.75 42.88
C GLN A 914 -19.22 8.25 44.31
N GLN A 915 -19.00 9.18 45.24
CA GLN A 915 -19.12 8.93 46.66
C GLN A 915 -20.45 9.48 47.19
N THR A 916 -21.20 8.66 47.93
CA THR A 916 -22.47 9.09 48.52
C THR A 916 -22.40 9.14 50.05
N ILE A 917 -22.95 10.22 50.62
CA ILE A 917 -23.07 10.45 52.05
C ILE A 917 -24.56 10.63 52.40
N ASP A 918 -25.15 9.65 53.09
CA ASP A 918 -26.58 9.66 53.43
C ASP A 918 -26.86 10.20 54.84
N PHE A 919 -27.63 11.29 54.92
CA PHE A 919 -28.07 11.91 56.17
C PHE A 919 -29.52 11.57 56.57
N THR A 920 -30.21 10.68 55.86
CA THR A 920 -31.67 10.42 55.98
C THR A 920 -32.10 9.90 57.37
N GLY A 921 -31.16 9.46 58.22
CA GLY A 921 -31.39 9.08 59.62
C GLY A 921 -30.96 10.10 60.68
N VAL A 922 -30.35 11.23 60.28
CA VAL A 922 -29.71 12.19 61.19
C VAL A 922 -30.72 13.22 61.68
N THR A 923 -30.83 13.38 63.01
CA THR A 923 -31.66 14.42 63.64
C THR A 923 -30.82 15.12 64.70
N VAL A 924 -30.74 16.46 64.72
CA VAL A 924 -30.05 17.16 65.83
C VAL A 924 -31.11 17.55 66.86
N ALA A 925 -31.06 16.94 68.05
CA ALA A 925 -32.02 17.24 69.10
C ALA A 925 -31.87 18.69 69.57
N ALA A 926 -32.98 19.43 69.60
CA ALA A 926 -33.08 20.89 69.81
C ALA A 926 -32.65 21.43 71.19
N THR A 927 -31.84 20.69 71.93
CA THR A 927 -31.35 21.06 73.25
C THR A 927 -29.96 20.50 73.44
N GLY A 928 -28.94 21.12 72.81
CA GLY A 928 -27.61 20.56 72.93
C GLY A 928 -26.43 21.32 72.34
N GLY A 929 -26.60 22.47 71.68
CA GLY A 929 -25.47 23.25 71.14
C GLY A 929 -24.87 22.62 69.88
N GLY A 930 -24.75 23.41 68.81
CA GLY A 930 -24.21 22.98 67.52
C GLY A 930 -22.77 22.48 67.58
N GLY A 931 -22.36 21.74 66.54
CA GLY A 931 -21.01 21.20 66.34
C GLY A 931 -20.58 21.32 64.88
N ASP A 932 -19.38 20.85 64.54
CA ASP A 932 -18.85 20.87 63.17
C ASP A 932 -18.75 19.45 62.60
N ILE A 933 -18.99 19.28 61.29
CA ILE A 933 -18.75 18.07 60.51
C ILE A 933 -17.61 18.36 59.52
N THR A 934 -16.67 17.44 59.33
CA THR A 934 -15.60 17.59 58.33
C THR A 934 -15.80 16.58 57.21
N VAL A 935 -15.82 17.05 55.95
CA VAL A 935 -15.95 16.23 54.72
C VAL A 935 -14.84 16.65 53.76
N GLY A 936 -13.95 15.75 53.34
CA GLY A 936 -12.86 16.12 52.42
C GLY A 936 -11.87 17.15 52.99
N GLY A 937 -11.75 17.25 54.31
CA GLY A 937 -10.97 18.31 54.97
C GLY A 937 -11.70 19.66 55.08
N VAL A 938 -12.93 19.78 54.56
CA VAL A 938 -13.79 20.96 54.65
C VAL A 938 -14.67 20.89 55.89
N ASN A 939 -14.58 21.89 56.77
CA ASN A 939 -15.38 21.97 58.00
C ASN A 939 -16.72 22.68 57.76
N VAL A 940 -17.81 22.04 58.21
CA VAL A 940 -19.20 22.47 58.03
C VAL A 940 -19.89 22.60 59.39
N THR A 941 -20.30 23.81 59.76
CA THR A 941 -20.96 24.06 61.05
C THR A 941 -22.45 23.69 61.02
N VAL A 942 -22.82 22.78 61.91
CA VAL A 942 -24.19 22.31 62.16
C VAL A 942 -24.75 23.01 63.40
N ALA A 943 -25.87 23.71 63.24
CA ALA A 943 -26.52 24.46 64.30
C ALA A 943 -27.60 23.63 65.02
N ASP A 944 -27.94 24.06 66.23
CA ASP A 944 -29.00 23.43 67.03
C ASP A 944 -30.36 23.55 66.28
N GLY A 945 -31.01 22.41 66.04
CA GLY A 945 -32.26 22.31 65.27
C GLY A 945 -32.12 22.10 63.76
N ASP A 946 -30.91 21.96 63.22
CA ASP A 946 -30.71 21.55 61.83
C ASP A 946 -31.24 20.11 61.61
N ASN A 947 -32.03 19.91 60.56
CA ASN A 947 -32.50 18.60 60.14
C ASN A 947 -31.62 18.06 59.01
N ALA A 948 -31.77 16.77 58.67
CA ALA A 948 -31.00 16.10 57.62
C ALA A 948 -30.88 16.90 56.31
N ALA A 949 -31.99 17.50 55.85
CA ALA A 949 -32.01 18.31 54.63
C ALA A 949 -31.13 19.57 54.74
N THR A 950 -31.21 20.27 55.88
CA THR A 950 -30.40 21.46 56.12
C THR A 950 -28.91 21.10 56.22
N ILE A 951 -28.58 19.95 56.83
CA ILE A 951 -27.18 19.50 56.96
C ILE A 951 -26.61 19.11 55.59
N ALA A 952 -27.33 18.30 54.81
CA ALA A 952 -26.93 17.91 53.46
C ALA A 952 -26.69 19.14 52.56
N GLY A 953 -27.61 20.11 52.58
CA GLY A 953 -27.45 21.35 51.81
C GLY A 953 -26.26 22.21 52.25
N LYS A 954 -25.90 22.21 53.55
CA LYS A 954 -24.69 22.89 54.03
C LYS A 954 -23.40 22.20 53.59
N VAL A 955 -23.39 20.86 53.60
CA VAL A 955 -22.25 20.07 53.12
C VAL A 955 -22.04 20.30 51.63
N GLN A 956 -23.10 20.24 50.83
CA GLN A 956 -23.04 20.54 49.39
C GLN A 956 -22.43 21.92 49.12
N ALA A 957 -22.93 22.95 49.79
CA ALA A 957 -22.46 24.32 49.58
C ALA A 957 -21.00 24.51 50.03
N ALA A 958 -20.58 23.83 51.08
CA ALA A 958 -19.22 23.91 51.59
C ALA A 958 -18.22 23.15 50.70
N VAL A 959 -18.58 21.97 50.22
CA VAL A 959 -17.76 21.17 49.28
C VAL A 959 -17.62 21.92 47.96
N ASN A 960 -18.72 22.37 47.34
CA ASN A 960 -18.67 23.14 46.09
C ASN A 960 -17.93 24.48 46.24
N GLY A 961 -17.97 25.09 47.43
CA GLY A 961 -17.26 26.35 47.70
C GLY A 961 -15.77 26.19 47.98
N ALA A 962 -15.28 24.97 48.17
CA ALA A 962 -13.88 24.64 48.42
C ALA A 962 -13.14 24.14 47.17
N ILE A 963 -13.85 23.94 46.06
CA ILE A 963 -13.28 23.59 44.75
C ILE A 963 -12.51 24.82 44.22
N THR A 964 -11.20 24.70 44.04
CA THR A 964 -10.33 25.70 43.41
C THR A 964 -9.38 25.01 42.45
N ASP A 965 -9.29 25.46 41.19
CA ASP A 965 -8.43 25.01 40.07
C ASP A 965 -7.13 24.29 40.49
N ASN A 966 -7.24 23.03 40.87
CA ASN A 966 -6.11 22.16 41.07
C ASN A 966 -6.60 20.72 40.90
N ALA A 967 -5.99 20.00 39.97
CA ALA A 967 -6.47 18.81 39.28
C ALA A 967 -6.55 17.52 40.14
N THR A 968 -6.93 17.58 41.42
CA THR A 968 -7.00 16.40 42.30
C THR A 968 -8.18 16.45 43.30
N GLN A 969 -9.29 17.12 42.98
CA GLN A 969 -10.43 17.33 43.89
C GLN A 969 -11.78 17.29 43.14
N PRO A 970 -12.90 16.96 43.83
CA PRO A 970 -14.20 16.64 43.21
C PRO A 970 -14.77 17.75 42.32
N VAL A 971 -15.40 17.35 41.21
CA VAL A 971 -15.92 18.22 40.14
C VAL A 971 -17.24 18.86 40.54
N THR A 972 -18.17 18.09 41.13
CA THR A 972 -19.40 18.63 41.71
C THR A 972 -19.92 17.84 42.92
N ALA A 973 -20.66 18.53 43.80
CA ALA A 973 -21.50 17.89 44.81
C ALA A 973 -22.98 18.29 44.65
N THR A 974 -23.87 17.29 44.67
CA THR A 974 -25.32 17.46 44.54
C THR A 974 -26.06 16.85 45.74
N VAL A 975 -27.27 17.36 46.04
CA VAL A 975 -28.12 16.82 47.12
C VAL A 975 -29.44 16.36 46.57
N ASN A 976 -29.78 15.10 46.82
CA ASN A 976 -31.09 14.54 46.54
C ASN A 976 -31.62 13.77 47.76
N ASN A 977 -32.81 14.11 48.24
CA ASN A 977 -33.46 13.45 49.39
C ASN A 977 -32.58 13.26 50.65
N ASN A 978 -31.76 14.26 51.00
CA ASN A 978 -30.82 14.27 52.13
C ASN A 978 -29.55 13.41 51.95
N VAL A 979 -29.31 12.88 50.75
CA VAL A 979 -28.04 12.26 50.35
C VAL A 979 -27.22 13.30 49.61
N VAL A 980 -25.96 13.46 49.99
CA VAL A 980 -24.97 14.24 49.23
C VAL A 980 -24.22 13.25 48.34
N THR A 981 -24.19 13.51 47.04
CA THR A 981 -23.40 12.76 46.06
C THR A 981 -22.27 13.66 45.59
N ILE A 982 -21.04 13.16 45.66
CA ILE A 982 -19.82 13.85 45.24
C ILE A 982 -19.26 13.08 44.04
N GLU A 983 -18.99 13.80 42.95
CA GLU A 983 -18.56 13.27 41.66
C GLU A 983 -17.11 13.73 41.37
N TYR A 984 -16.24 12.80 40.95
CA TYR A 984 -14.84 13.05 40.60
C TYR A 984 -14.62 13.01 39.09
N ASP A 985 -13.52 13.60 38.63
CA ASP A 985 -13.16 13.71 37.20
C ASP A 985 -12.70 12.37 36.62
N THR A 986 -12.82 12.19 35.31
CA THR A 986 -12.66 10.91 34.60
C THR A 986 -11.20 10.50 34.33
N ASP A 987 -10.24 11.41 34.51
CA ASP A 987 -8.94 11.26 33.83
C ASP A 987 -7.81 10.65 34.70
N ASP A 988 -8.03 10.33 35.98
CA ASP A 988 -6.98 9.75 36.84
C ASP A 988 -7.48 8.56 37.66
N GLY A 989 -6.79 7.42 37.52
CA GLY A 989 -7.12 6.16 38.20
C GLY A 989 -7.31 6.25 39.73
N ASN A 990 -8.39 5.63 40.21
CA ASN A 990 -8.76 5.35 41.62
C ASN A 990 -8.34 6.45 42.63
N ALA A 991 -9.17 7.49 42.77
CA ALA A 991 -8.97 8.50 43.81
C ALA A 991 -9.10 7.83 45.20
N ALA A 992 -8.07 7.95 46.04
CA ALA A 992 -8.12 7.36 47.38
C ALA A 992 -9.35 7.89 48.16
N GLN A 993 -10.22 6.99 48.63
CA GLN A 993 -11.41 7.29 49.41
C GLN A 993 -11.15 8.46 50.38
N ILE A 994 -11.94 9.54 50.27
CA ILE A 994 -11.86 10.65 51.23
C ILE A 994 -12.01 10.06 52.63
N ALA A 995 -10.88 9.95 53.34
CA ALA A 995 -10.87 9.44 54.69
C ALA A 995 -11.61 10.45 55.56
N LEU A 996 -12.72 10.04 56.17
CA LEU A 996 -13.24 10.66 57.38
C LEU A 996 -12.17 10.48 58.46
N ALA A 997 -11.16 11.35 58.47
CA ALA A 997 -9.99 11.20 59.33
C ALA A 997 -10.45 11.22 60.80
N ASP A 998 -10.28 10.05 61.43
CA ASP A 998 -10.60 9.70 62.82
C ASP A 998 -12.08 9.72 63.23
N GLY A 999 -12.72 8.56 63.02
CA GLY A 999 -13.49 7.88 64.07
C GLY A 999 -14.74 8.59 64.57
N THR A 1000 -15.89 8.16 64.04
CA THR A 1000 -17.26 8.53 64.44
C THR A 1000 -17.59 10.00 64.22
N ALA A 1001 -18.71 10.29 63.56
CA ALA A 1001 -19.45 11.53 63.81
C ALA A 1001 -20.01 11.48 65.26
N THR A 1002 -19.15 11.42 66.27
CA THR A 1002 -19.55 11.58 67.66
C THR A 1002 -19.81 13.06 67.87
N PHE A 1003 -21.10 13.41 67.91
CA PHE A 1003 -21.58 14.67 68.48
C PHE A 1003 -21.07 14.77 69.93
N ASP A 1004 -19.95 15.44 70.19
CA ASP A 1004 -19.49 15.73 71.54
C ASP A 1004 -20.31 16.85 72.18
N ASN A 1005 -21.60 16.56 72.44
CA ASN A 1005 -22.18 16.72 73.77
C ASN A 1005 -23.59 16.12 73.82
N ALA A 1006 -23.67 14.94 74.42
CA ALA A 1006 -24.79 14.48 75.24
C ALA A 1006 -26.21 14.59 74.64
N GLY A 1007 -26.56 13.73 73.68
CA GLY A 1007 -27.97 13.62 73.28
C GLY A 1007 -28.36 12.69 72.12
N GLY A 1008 -27.64 11.58 71.89
CA GLY A 1008 -27.96 10.44 71.02
C GLY A 1008 -28.97 10.62 69.86
N VAL A 1009 -28.45 10.73 68.62
CA VAL A 1009 -29.19 10.60 67.37
C VAL A 1009 -28.23 10.20 66.23
N GLY A 1010 -28.72 9.50 65.20
CA GLY A 1010 -27.99 8.45 64.44
C GLY A 1010 -26.85 8.86 63.50
N ASP A 1011 -26.03 7.86 63.14
CA ASP A 1011 -24.84 7.97 62.28
C ASP A 1011 -25.24 8.14 60.80
N ALA A 1012 -24.48 8.96 60.05
CA ALA A 1012 -24.54 9.01 58.59
C ALA A 1012 -23.72 7.86 57.97
N SER A 1013 -24.20 7.26 56.89
CA SER A 1013 -23.49 6.17 56.20
C SER A 1013 -22.83 6.66 54.92
N VAL A 1014 -21.60 6.18 54.65
CA VAL A 1014 -20.85 6.46 53.42
C VAL A 1014 -20.71 5.18 52.60
N THR A 1015 -20.97 5.27 51.29
CA THR A 1015 -20.82 4.16 50.34
C THR A 1015 -19.97 4.64 49.15
N ASP A 1016 -19.13 3.74 48.64
CA ASP A 1016 -18.08 3.97 47.64
C ASP A 1016 -18.11 2.81 46.62
N ASN A 1017 -17.89 3.08 45.32
CA ASN A 1017 -18.02 2.11 44.23
C ASN A 1017 -16.71 1.66 43.56
N ALA A 1018 -15.52 1.99 44.11
CA ALA A 1018 -14.22 1.76 43.47
C ALA A 1018 -14.03 0.38 42.80
N GLN A 1019 -13.79 0.38 41.47
CA GLN A 1019 -13.18 -0.72 40.71
C GLN A 1019 -11.65 -0.49 40.64
N ALA A 1020 -10.85 -1.55 40.72
CA ALA A 1020 -9.39 -1.43 40.72
C ALA A 1020 -8.86 -1.18 39.29
N TYR A 1021 -8.40 0.04 39.01
CA TYR A 1021 -7.61 0.36 37.82
C TYR A 1021 -6.16 -0.12 38.00
N ASN A 1022 -5.64 -0.89 37.04
CA ASN A 1022 -4.28 -1.43 37.04
C ASN A 1022 -3.40 -0.49 36.21
N ALA A 1023 -2.83 0.54 36.84
CA ALA A 1023 -1.95 1.50 36.18
C ALA A 1023 -0.61 0.82 35.82
N GLY A 1024 -0.47 0.45 34.55
CA GLY A 1024 0.74 -0.15 33.97
C GLY A 1024 0.90 0.04 32.46
N GLY A 1025 0.09 0.86 31.79
CA GLY A 1025 0.32 1.31 30.42
C GLY A 1025 0.83 2.75 30.44
N GLY A 1026 1.93 3.02 29.75
CA GLY A 1026 2.26 4.38 29.30
C GLY A 1026 1.19 4.86 28.33
N ALA A 1027 1.12 6.18 28.10
CA ALA A 1027 0.21 6.89 27.18
C ALA A 1027 -0.56 5.96 26.21
N ASN A 1028 -1.77 5.59 26.59
CA ASN A 1028 -2.75 4.94 25.73
C ASN A 1028 -3.71 6.07 25.33
N ALA A 1029 -3.50 6.71 24.18
CA ALA A 1029 -4.58 7.38 23.47
C ALA A 1029 -5.48 6.25 22.95
N GLY A 1030 -6.45 5.85 23.77
CA GLY A 1030 -7.35 4.74 23.46
C GLY A 1030 -8.75 5.29 23.27
N ASN A 1031 -9.19 5.24 22.00
CA ASN A 1031 -10.41 5.74 21.38
C ASN A 1031 -10.26 7.09 20.66
N ASP A 1032 -9.55 7.09 19.53
CA ASP A 1032 -9.67 8.11 18.48
C ASP A 1032 -9.95 7.33 17.18
N GLY A 1033 -11.01 7.69 16.43
CA GLY A 1033 -11.48 6.94 15.26
C GLY A 1033 -10.60 7.18 14.04
N ASP A 1034 -11.07 6.78 12.86
CA ASP A 1034 -10.31 6.99 11.62
C ASP A 1034 -10.05 8.47 11.33
N ILE A 1035 -8.92 8.75 10.69
CA ILE A 1035 -8.39 10.10 10.50
C ILE A 1035 -8.37 10.46 9.01
N LEU A 1036 -8.84 11.66 8.68
CA LEU A 1036 -8.56 12.32 7.40
C LEU A 1036 -7.42 13.31 7.60
N ASP A 1037 -6.26 13.02 7.05
CA ASP A 1037 -5.06 13.84 7.22
C ASP A 1037 -4.94 14.89 6.10
N PHE A 1038 -5.02 16.16 6.50
CA PHE A 1038 -4.84 17.35 5.67
C PHE A 1038 -3.64 18.20 6.10
N THR A 1039 -2.72 17.65 6.89
CA THR A 1039 -1.54 18.34 7.43
C THR A 1039 -0.73 19.04 6.32
N SER A 1040 -0.56 18.39 5.17
CA SER A 1040 0.14 18.92 3.98
C SER A 1040 -0.42 20.24 3.44
N TYR A 1041 -1.67 20.61 3.80
CA TYR A 1041 -2.29 21.88 3.44
C TYR A 1041 -2.29 22.89 4.59
N LEU A 1042 -2.30 22.43 5.85
CA LEU A 1042 -2.58 23.27 7.02
C LEU A 1042 -1.33 23.82 7.73
N GLY A 1043 -0.13 23.29 7.46
CA GLY A 1043 1.08 23.76 8.14
C GLY A 1043 1.30 23.11 9.53
N GLY A 1044 0.57 22.04 9.86
CA GLY A 1044 0.50 21.34 11.15
C GLY A 1044 -0.91 20.84 11.52
N ASP A 1045 -1.04 20.12 12.65
CA ASP A 1045 -2.30 19.47 13.09
C ASP A 1045 -3.52 20.40 13.11
N ALA A 1046 -4.67 19.89 12.63
CA ALA A 1046 -5.95 20.58 12.61
C ALA A 1046 -6.39 21.05 14.02
N GLY A 1047 -6.58 22.36 14.18
CA GLY A 1047 -6.78 22.97 15.49
C GLY A 1047 -8.20 22.83 16.07
N THR A 1048 -9.25 22.79 15.24
CA THR A 1048 -10.67 22.66 15.65
C THR A 1048 -11.58 22.34 14.45
N VAL A 1049 -12.63 21.52 14.65
CA VAL A 1049 -13.71 21.31 13.65
C VAL A 1049 -14.90 22.22 13.90
N THR A 1050 -15.31 22.96 12.88
CA THR A 1050 -16.44 23.89 12.96
C THR A 1050 -17.60 23.46 12.03
N THR A 1051 -18.66 22.88 12.59
CA THR A 1051 -19.80 22.29 11.86
C THR A 1051 -20.95 23.26 11.54
N ALA A 1052 -20.72 24.59 11.44
CA ALA A 1052 -21.82 25.55 11.31
C ALA A 1052 -21.64 26.65 10.26
N VAL A 1053 -22.63 26.77 9.37
CA VAL A 1053 -22.87 27.94 8.51
C VAL A 1053 -23.08 29.19 9.39
N GLY A 1054 -22.03 30.00 9.52
CA GLY A 1054 -22.03 31.27 10.24
C GLY A 1054 -21.12 31.36 11.46
N ALA A 1055 -20.27 30.35 11.72
CA ALA A 1055 -19.14 30.49 12.62
C ALA A 1055 -17.92 31.02 11.86
N TYR A 1056 -17.12 31.87 12.52
CA TYR A 1056 -15.81 32.26 11.98
C TYR A 1056 -14.93 31.01 11.99
N ALA A 1057 -14.34 30.63 10.85
CA ALA A 1057 -13.24 29.66 10.86
C ALA A 1057 -12.14 30.22 11.76
N ASN A 1058 -11.53 29.42 12.65
CA ASN A 1058 -10.29 29.79 13.32
C ASN A 1058 -9.10 29.31 12.48
N ASP A 1059 -7.89 29.73 12.88
CA ASP A 1059 -6.62 29.38 12.24
C ASP A 1059 -6.44 27.85 12.25
N GLY A 1060 -6.22 27.21 11.08
CA GLY A 1060 -6.03 25.75 10.97
C GLY A 1060 -7.28 24.89 11.14
N ASP A 1061 -8.48 25.43 10.86
CA ASP A 1061 -9.75 24.71 11.05
C ASP A 1061 -10.21 23.93 9.79
N VAL A 1062 -10.78 22.74 10.03
CA VAL A 1062 -11.63 22.02 9.06
C VAL A 1062 -13.09 22.42 9.26
N SER A 1063 -13.77 22.78 8.17
CA SER A 1063 -15.18 23.18 8.17
C SER A 1063 -16.01 22.28 7.27
N VAL A 1064 -17.14 21.80 7.76
CA VAL A 1064 -18.06 20.93 7.00
C VAL A 1064 -19.39 21.66 6.76
N ILE A 1065 -19.84 21.67 5.50
CA ILE A 1065 -21.16 22.16 5.09
C ILE A 1065 -21.97 20.99 4.57
N SER A 1066 -22.96 20.58 5.36
CA SER A 1066 -23.88 19.49 5.00
C SER A 1066 -24.94 19.91 3.99
N ASP A 1067 -25.53 18.92 3.30
CA ASP A 1067 -26.74 19.05 2.49
C ASP A 1067 -26.70 20.10 1.34
N PHE A 1068 -25.59 20.22 0.60
CA PHE A 1068 -25.56 21.17 -0.53
C PHE A 1068 -26.51 20.74 -1.65
N ASN A 1069 -27.61 21.47 -1.77
CA ASN A 1069 -28.60 21.29 -2.82
C ASN A 1069 -28.35 22.22 -4.01
N THR A 1070 -28.75 21.80 -5.22
CA THR A 1070 -28.65 22.63 -6.43
C THR A 1070 -29.24 24.03 -6.20
N VAL A 1071 -28.44 25.07 -6.40
CA VAL A 1071 -28.85 26.47 -6.20
C VAL A 1071 -29.07 27.18 -7.52
N GLY A 1072 -30.02 28.11 -7.56
CA GLY A 1072 -30.37 28.85 -8.78
C GLY A 1072 -31.40 28.14 -9.65
N THR A 1073 -31.62 28.63 -10.88
CA THR A 1073 -32.60 28.04 -11.82
C THR A 1073 -32.16 28.26 -13.27
N GLY A 1074 -32.51 27.33 -14.16
CA GLY A 1074 -32.21 27.41 -15.59
C GLY A 1074 -30.70 27.40 -15.85
N ASP A 1075 -30.23 28.21 -16.80
CA ASP A 1075 -28.80 28.30 -17.18
C ASP A 1075 -27.87 28.84 -16.06
N ASN A 1076 -28.41 29.24 -14.89
CA ASN A 1076 -27.63 29.67 -13.73
C ASN A 1076 -27.80 28.71 -12.53
N ALA A 1077 -28.30 27.49 -12.77
CA ALA A 1077 -28.28 26.44 -11.75
C ALA A 1077 -26.82 25.99 -11.54
N VAL A 1078 -26.44 25.76 -10.29
CA VAL A 1078 -25.15 25.19 -9.90
C VAL A 1078 -25.45 23.98 -9.02
N SER A 1079 -25.12 22.79 -9.51
CA SER A 1079 -25.19 21.54 -8.74
C SER A 1079 -23.88 21.27 -7.99
N PHE A 1080 -23.85 20.17 -7.24
CA PHE A 1080 -22.65 19.66 -6.58
C PHE A 1080 -21.49 19.44 -7.58
N ASP A 1081 -21.77 18.77 -8.71
CA ASP A 1081 -20.80 18.53 -9.78
C ASP A 1081 -20.18 19.83 -10.33
N ASP A 1082 -20.96 20.90 -10.37
CA ASP A 1082 -20.52 22.20 -10.86
C ASP A 1082 -19.54 22.90 -9.90
N LEU A 1083 -19.43 22.50 -8.62
CA LEU A 1083 -18.54 23.12 -7.64
C LEU A 1083 -17.08 22.95 -8.06
N SER A 1084 -16.37 24.07 -8.19
CA SER A 1084 -14.94 24.15 -8.56
C SER A 1084 -14.26 25.25 -7.77
N GLY A 1085 -12.93 25.18 -7.61
CA GLY A 1085 -12.18 26.22 -6.89
C GLY A 1085 -12.47 27.65 -7.41
N SER A 1086 -12.62 27.81 -8.73
CA SER A 1086 -12.90 29.11 -9.35
C SER A 1086 -14.27 29.71 -8.98
N ASN A 1087 -15.33 28.91 -8.92
CA ASN A 1087 -16.67 29.41 -8.60
C ASN A 1087 -16.90 29.47 -7.09
N MET A 1088 -16.23 28.62 -6.31
CA MET A 1088 -16.18 28.68 -4.85
C MET A 1088 -15.48 29.96 -4.39
N LEU A 1089 -14.29 30.28 -4.92
CA LEU A 1089 -13.60 31.53 -4.63
C LEU A 1089 -14.48 32.75 -4.93
N ALA A 1090 -15.20 32.74 -6.05
CA ALA A 1090 -16.11 33.82 -6.42
C ALA A 1090 -17.35 33.89 -5.52
N ALA A 1091 -17.83 32.75 -5.02
CA ALA A 1091 -18.97 32.67 -4.09
C ALA A 1091 -18.59 33.17 -2.69
N LEU A 1092 -17.42 32.75 -2.18
CA LEU A 1092 -16.92 33.11 -0.85
C LEU A 1092 -16.53 34.59 -0.74
N ASN A 1093 -15.92 35.16 -1.80
CA ASN A 1093 -15.51 36.57 -1.81
C ASN A 1093 -16.59 37.54 -2.37
N GLY A 1094 -17.73 37.01 -2.82
CA GLY A 1094 -18.77 37.77 -3.52
C GLY A 1094 -19.80 38.42 -2.59
N ASP A 1095 -20.31 39.61 -2.95
CA ASP A 1095 -21.51 40.18 -2.31
C ASP A 1095 -22.72 39.29 -2.64
N ASN A 1096 -23.37 38.72 -1.60
CA ASN A 1096 -24.50 37.74 -1.50
C ASN A 1096 -25.66 37.91 -2.51
N SER A 1097 -25.37 38.04 -3.80
CA SER A 1097 -26.27 38.45 -4.87
C SER A 1097 -26.37 37.40 -5.99
N THR A 1098 -25.49 36.39 -5.96
CA THR A 1098 -25.58 35.17 -6.77
C THR A 1098 -26.18 34.03 -5.92
N PRO A 1099 -26.89 33.05 -6.53
CA PRO A 1099 -27.42 31.90 -5.78
C PRO A 1099 -26.36 31.11 -5.02
N LEU A 1100 -25.18 30.93 -5.61
CA LEU A 1100 -24.06 30.24 -4.97
C LEU A 1100 -23.47 31.06 -3.81
N GLY A 1101 -23.23 32.37 -4.01
CA GLY A 1101 -22.75 33.24 -2.93
C GLY A 1101 -23.74 33.37 -1.76
N THR A 1102 -25.04 33.17 -1.99
CA THR A 1102 -26.01 33.09 -0.90
C THR A 1102 -25.97 31.77 -0.13
N ALA A 1103 -25.55 30.67 -0.75
CA ALA A 1103 -25.44 29.37 -0.10
C ALA A 1103 -24.29 29.36 0.93
N PHE A 1104 -23.17 29.98 0.57
CA PHE A 1104 -21.98 30.08 1.43
C PHE A 1104 -21.89 31.40 2.21
N SER A 1105 -22.97 32.18 2.25
CA SER A 1105 -22.93 33.49 2.90
C SER A 1105 -22.67 33.36 4.40
N GLY A 1106 -21.62 34.02 4.90
CA GLY A 1106 -21.23 33.97 6.30
C GLY A 1106 -20.04 33.07 6.60
N PHE A 1107 -19.55 32.31 5.62
CA PHE A 1107 -18.23 31.69 5.64
C PHE A 1107 -17.20 32.70 5.14
N SER A 1108 -16.19 33.01 5.94
CA SER A 1108 -15.15 33.99 5.61
C SER A 1108 -13.89 33.72 6.42
N ALA A 1109 -12.72 34.07 5.88
CA ALA A 1109 -11.46 33.96 6.59
C ALA A 1109 -11.43 34.82 7.87
N VAL A 1110 -10.56 34.46 8.82
CA VAL A 1110 -10.26 35.30 9.98
C VAL A 1110 -9.61 36.59 9.48
N ASN A 1111 -10.11 37.73 9.95
CA ASN A 1111 -9.42 38.99 9.70
C ASN A 1111 -8.13 39.09 10.54
N GLY A 1112 -7.00 38.72 9.93
CA GLY A 1112 -5.68 38.77 10.55
C GLY A 1112 -5.29 40.15 11.08
N ALA A 1113 -4.45 40.17 12.12
CA ALA A 1113 -3.84 41.39 12.63
C ALA A 1113 -2.76 41.91 11.68
N ALA A 1114 -2.39 43.18 11.86
CA ALA A 1114 -1.43 43.80 10.97
C ALA A 1114 -0.03 43.17 11.11
N GLY A 1115 0.43 42.48 10.06
CA GLY A 1115 1.67 41.70 10.04
C GLY A 1115 1.52 40.18 10.14
N ASP A 1116 0.30 39.65 10.22
CA ASP A 1116 0.04 38.21 10.13
C ASP A 1116 0.19 37.71 8.67
N GLY A 1117 0.60 36.45 8.51
CA GLY A 1117 0.71 35.77 7.22
C GLY A 1117 -0.66 35.41 6.60
N ALA A 1118 -0.64 34.74 5.47
CA ALA A 1118 -1.83 34.01 5.02
C ALA A 1118 -2.06 32.80 5.95
N THR A 1119 -3.30 32.37 6.03
CA THR A 1119 -3.75 31.19 6.79
C THR A 1119 -4.46 30.26 5.84
N ASP A 1120 -4.28 28.97 6.03
CA ASP A 1120 -4.89 27.90 5.26
C ASP A 1120 -6.05 27.23 6.03
N TYR A 1121 -7.03 26.73 5.27
CA TYR A 1121 -8.27 26.15 5.78
C TYR A 1121 -8.74 25.00 4.89
N ILE A 1122 -9.45 24.04 5.48
CA ILE A 1122 -10.19 23.01 4.74
C ILE A 1122 -11.69 23.29 4.79
N LEU A 1123 -12.34 23.22 3.63
CA LEU A 1123 -13.80 23.24 3.51
C LEU A 1123 -14.28 21.97 2.82
N MET A 1124 -15.01 21.14 3.56
CA MET A 1124 -15.76 20.01 3.01
C MET A 1124 -17.21 20.42 2.75
N VAL A 1125 -17.72 20.11 1.57
CA VAL A 1125 -19.11 20.37 1.18
C VAL A 1125 -19.75 19.04 0.83
N GLU A 1126 -20.81 18.67 1.53
CA GLU A 1126 -21.57 17.44 1.29
C GLU A 1126 -22.58 17.62 0.15
N ASN A 1127 -22.77 16.58 -0.66
CA ASN A 1127 -23.79 16.52 -1.69
C ASN A 1127 -25.17 16.22 -1.10
N GLY A 1128 -26.08 17.19 -1.11
CA GLY A 1128 -27.45 16.98 -0.62
C GLY A 1128 -28.34 16.10 -1.52
N ALA A 1129 -27.77 15.47 -2.56
CA ALA A 1129 -28.44 14.46 -3.39
C ALA A 1129 -27.82 13.05 -3.27
N ASN A 1130 -26.65 12.93 -2.64
CA ASN A 1130 -25.93 11.68 -2.38
C ASN A 1130 -25.30 11.80 -0.98
N ASP A 1131 -26.02 11.30 0.03
CA ASP A 1131 -25.61 11.41 1.43
C ASP A 1131 -24.25 10.72 1.61
N GLY A 1132 -23.30 11.34 2.33
CA GLY A 1132 -21.95 10.78 2.51
C GLY A 1132 -20.92 11.14 1.43
N GLU A 1133 -21.32 11.80 0.34
CA GLU A 1133 -20.38 12.30 -0.67
C GLU A 1133 -19.98 13.76 -0.39
N TYR A 1134 -18.69 14.03 -0.24
CA TYR A 1134 -18.13 15.34 0.10
C TYR A 1134 -17.10 15.79 -0.94
N LYS A 1135 -17.07 17.09 -1.26
CA LYS A 1135 -15.91 17.72 -1.93
C LYS A 1135 -15.09 18.48 -0.91
N ALA A 1136 -13.80 18.16 -0.80
CA ALA A 1136 -12.85 18.87 0.06
C ALA A 1136 -12.10 19.95 -0.74
N PHE A 1137 -12.05 21.15 -0.19
CA PHE A 1137 -11.34 22.28 -0.77
C PHE A 1137 -10.30 22.82 0.20
N HIS A 1138 -9.12 23.12 -0.33
CA HIS A 1138 -8.10 23.92 0.35
C HIS A 1138 -8.33 25.41 0.04
N LEU A 1139 -8.29 26.27 1.06
CA LEU A 1139 -8.51 27.71 0.95
C LEU A 1139 -7.39 28.47 1.64
N THR A 1140 -6.79 29.43 0.95
CA THR A 1140 -5.80 30.35 1.54
C THR A 1140 -6.42 31.73 1.73
N SER A 1141 -6.21 32.38 2.87
CA SER A 1141 -6.71 33.74 3.12
C SER A 1141 -5.90 34.83 2.38
N ASN A 1142 -6.45 36.05 2.28
CA ASN A 1142 -5.63 37.24 2.05
C ASN A 1142 -5.18 37.82 3.39
N ALA A 1143 -3.90 38.19 3.51
CA ALA A 1143 -3.38 38.87 4.70
C ALA A 1143 -4.23 40.12 5.06
N GLU A 1144 -4.60 40.25 6.33
CA GLU A 1144 -5.40 41.35 6.88
C GLU A 1144 -6.78 41.55 6.21
N SER A 1145 -7.43 40.47 5.75
CA SER A 1145 -8.75 40.49 5.10
C SER A 1145 -9.65 39.34 5.56
N THR A 1146 -10.95 39.45 5.32
CA THR A 1146 -11.91 38.33 5.44
C THR A 1146 -12.10 37.56 4.14
N ASP A 1147 -11.47 38.01 3.06
CA ASP A 1147 -11.56 37.42 1.72
C ASP A 1147 -10.46 36.37 1.54
N PHE A 1148 -10.74 35.29 0.80
CA PHE A 1148 -9.78 34.27 0.39
C PHE A 1148 -8.97 34.69 -0.84
N SER A 1149 -7.72 34.27 -0.94
CA SER A 1149 -6.82 34.51 -2.06
C SER A 1149 -6.89 33.38 -3.11
N SER A 1150 -7.07 32.13 -2.66
CA SER A 1150 -7.20 30.93 -3.49
C SER A 1150 -8.29 29.99 -2.93
N VAL A 1151 -8.81 29.14 -3.81
CA VAL A 1151 -9.56 27.92 -3.45
C VAL A 1151 -9.17 26.84 -4.45
N GLN A 1152 -8.71 25.69 -3.98
CA GLN A 1152 -8.31 24.54 -4.80
C GLN A 1152 -9.09 23.30 -4.35
N LEU A 1153 -9.47 22.44 -5.29
CA LEU A 1153 -10.13 21.18 -4.99
C LEU A 1153 -9.07 20.16 -4.60
N ILE A 1154 -9.21 19.54 -3.44
CA ILE A 1154 -8.37 18.42 -3.00
C ILE A 1154 -8.88 17.17 -3.71
N GLY A 1155 -10.13 16.77 -3.45
CA GLY A 1155 -10.76 15.61 -4.06
C GLY A 1155 -12.24 15.50 -3.67
N THR A 1156 -12.88 14.43 -4.14
CA THR A 1156 -14.20 13.99 -3.68
C THR A 1156 -14.00 12.78 -2.77
N LEU A 1157 -14.67 12.75 -1.62
CA LEU A 1157 -14.66 11.65 -0.66
C LEU A 1157 -16.08 11.10 -0.57
N ASP A 1158 -16.28 9.80 -0.73
CA ASP A 1158 -17.58 9.15 -0.61
C ASP A 1158 -17.51 8.08 0.48
N PHE A 1159 -18.25 8.30 1.57
CA PHE A 1159 -18.33 7.36 2.68
C PHE A 1159 -19.56 6.43 2.60
N GLY A 1160 -20.32 6.50 1.50
CA GLY A 1160 -21.56 5.77 1.25
C GLY A 1160 -22.76 6.31 2.02
N ALA A 1161 -22.56 6.76 3.25
CA ALA A 1161 -23.60 7.36 4.09
C ALA A 1161 -23.09 8.64 4.79
N GLU A 1162 -24.03 9.50 5.22
CA GLU A 1162 -23.72 10.75 5.94
C GLU A 1162 -22.82 10.47 7.15
N GLN A 1163 -21.68 11.17 7.21
CA GLN A 1163 -20.70 11.05 8.27
C GLN A 1163 -20.82 12.18 9.30
N THR A 1164 -20.58 11.84 10.57
CA THR A 1164 -20.46 12.83 11.63
C THR A 1164 -19.00 13.00 11.99
N PHE A 1165 -18.40 14.10 11.56
CA PHE A 1165 -17.02 14.41 11.88
C PHE A 1165 -16.90 15.21 13.18
N ASP A 1166 -15.88 14.88 13.98
CA ASP A 1166 -15.37 15.74 15.04
C ASP A 1166 -13.87 16.02 14.88
N ALA A 1167 -13.27 16.75 15.84
CA ALA A 1167 -11.87 17.16 15.75
C ALA A 1167 -10.85 16.02 15.85
N THR A 1168 -11.26 14.84 16.30
CA THR A 1168 -10.39 13.65 16.33
C THR A 1168 -10.28 12.98 14.97
N ASN A 1169 -11.22 13.23 14.06
CA ASN A 1169 -11.22 12.68 12.70
C ASN A 1169 -10.34 13.45 11.71
N PHE A 1170 -9.56 14.44 12.15
CA PHE A 1170 -8.72 15.22 11.26
C PHE A 1170 -7.33 15.43 11.85
N ALA A 1171 -6.32 15.28 11.01
CA ALA A 1171 -4.96 15.72 11.24
C ALA A 1171 -4.65 16.90 10.33
#